data_AF-A0A1Q5XUL6-F1
#
_entry.id   AF-A0A1Q5XUL6-F1
#
_cell.length_a   1.000
_cell.length_b   1.000
_cell.length_c   1.000
_cell.angle_alpha   90.00
_cell.angle_beta   90.00
_cell.angle_gamma   90.00
#
_symmetry.space_group_name_H-M   'P 1'
#
loop_
_entity.id
_entity.type
_entity.pdbx_description
1 polymer ?
#
loop_
_entity_poly.entity_id
_entity_poly.type
_entity_poly.pdbx_seq_one_letter_code
_entity_poly.pdbx_strand_id
1 'polypeptide(L)'
;MAAIWQIYKRDWMGLFKAPVALLLVAALAVLPSVYDWVNVAAVWDPYSNTSGIQVAVASLDKGATVNGTGFNIGDEVLESLHGNKSLGWTFTDAEAAVQGVQRGDYYASIVIPEEFSQRMAGVLEGELVKPEVDYTVNEKMNAIAPKITAKGASAITAQISGRFTETLSRTVLTALSAIDREFQAELPVIRKVEQGLFKLEASLPEIKKAGKLVLKLQEDWPQITGAAGRMASLTGKLPEVEEAGRAAELLDEHWGQISDAAGRLQELQGRLPDLTHAAQLLSGLDADFIKARQVLGLASDRLDEAAAVVAAAAKGLPQTDRIAAGGPAFGQELQQFLTQNSAAFAAVPQVLQQNLYLLQQSADSAALLAGQLAEGPPLPGAAAADPLQLAADRLTAGSGALQHTAALFAAVNTLAPGAVPGSELRALAGARASFAAGATQAAHLAAALRGGGKLDPAALAQLGENSARSAEALGGILTRYGAEGQHALQGTLQQLTVAAGNAATALQEAPARLAALDTVLDEAGTAIQYGQTGLAALREPLQVMSDEVRAAEAGMNGRLAAFSDFITNVLPRIQNGLPAAGEKIHTAAEFARNDLPGLEDKFRLVSERITAGLPRADQGVNRAAELVRNDLPVLEQAVRRAADTVREIKKEVNLEEIAELLGGDIKGTSDFLANPVVLKEKALYPIPNYGSAMTPFYVVLALWVGGTLLISLLRTGVDTGGIAYRRYQLYFGRLLTFLTVGMLQALVAVLGNMYLLKCYVADKLWFVLFAVLISIVFVTIVFTLVYIFGNLGKGIAIVFMVLQFSSSGGTFPVSITGRFFQILNPYMPFTYAISLLREAVGGILPEVAVRDALHLVLFGLLALLLALTLQKPLERFIRRAAEQAEESRLIS
;
A
#
# COMPACT_ATOMS: atom_id res chain seq x y z
N MET A 1 -43.35 8.29 -53.99
CA MET A 1 -43.00 9.51 -53.23
C MET A 1 -44.17 10.50 -53.12
N ALA A 2 -44.81 10.93 -54.23
CA ALA A 2 -45.93 11.89 -54.16
C ALA A 2 -47.06 11.52 -53.19
N ALA A 3 -47.49 10.25 -53.19
CA ALA A 3 -48.53 9.75 -52.27
C ALA A 3 -48.14 9.79 -50.78
N ILE A 4 -46.86 9.54 -50.46
CA ILE A 4 -46.33 9.63 -49.08
C ILE A 4 -46.41 11.08 -48.60
N TRP A 5 -45.98 12.02 -49.45
CA TRP A 5 -46.03 13.45 -49.16
C TRP A 5 -47.46 13.98 -49.01
N GLN A 6 -48.40 13.46 -49.80
CA GLN A 6 -49.83 13.80 -49.68
C GLN A 6 -50.40 13.39 -48.32
N ILE A 7 -50.10 12.18 -47.83
CA ILE A 7 -50.53 11.71 -46.51
C ILE A 7 -49.94 12.63 -45.43
N TYR A 8 -48.64 12.86 -45.46
CA TYR A 8 -47.94 13.72 -44.50
C TYR A 8 -48.49 15.16 -44.47
N LYS A 9 -48.67 15.78 -45.65
CA LYS A 9 -49.22 17.14 -45.74
C LYS A 9 -50.66 17.20 -45.21
N ARG A 10 -51.47 16.18 -45.51
CA ARG A 10 -52.86 16.10 -45.03
C ARG A 10 -52.92 15.96 -43.51
N ASP A 11 -52.02 15.19 -42.90
CA ASP A 11 -51.91 15.06 -41.44
C ASP A 11 -51.68 16.42 -40.78
N TRP A 12 -50.68 17.17 -41.25
CA TRP A 12 -50.38 18.51 -40.72
C TRP A 12 -51.50 19.52 -40.98
N MET A 13 -52.08 19.53 -42.17
CA MET A 13 -53.24 20.38 -42.46
C MET A 13 -54.45 20.04 -41.56
N GLY A 14 -54.67 18.76 -41.27
CA GLY A 14 -55.70 18.31 -40.34
C GLY A 14 -55.42 18.77 -38.91
N LEU A 15 -54.17 18.64 -38.47
CA LEU A 15 -53.73 19.06 -37.14
C LEU A 15 -53.90 20.57 -36.93
N PHE A 16 -53.47 21.40 -37.89
CA PHE A 16 -53.61 22.86 -37.79
C PHE A 16 -55.07 23.35 -37.86
N LYS A 17 -55.98 22.54 -38.42
CA LYS A 17 -57.42 22.83 -38.42
C LYS A 17 -58.12 22.44 -37.11
N ALA A 18 -57.47 21.63 -36.28
CA ALA A 18 -58.02 21.11 -35.02
C ALA A 18 -57.21 21.65 -33.82
N PRO A 19 -57.54 22.82 -33.26
CA PRO A 19 -56.73 23.49 -32.24
C PRO A 19 -56.51 22.63 -30.97
N VAL A 20 -57.50 21.82 -30.57
CA VAL A 20 -57.37 20.90 -29.43
C VAL A 20 -56.35 19.78 -29.73
N ALA A 21 -56.36 19.23 -30.95
CA ALA A 21 -55.39 18.22 -31.35
C ALA A 21 -53.98 18.82 -31.46
N LEU A 22 -53.85 20.05 -31.96
CA LEU A 22 -52.58 20.77 -31.99
C LEU A 22 -52.03 21.01 -30.58
N LEU A 23 -52.87 21.43 -29.63
CA LEU A 23 -52.50 21.58 -28.22
C LEU A 23 -52.04 20.26 -27.61
N LEU A 24 -52.75 19.15 -27.88
CA LEU A 24 -52.34 17.83 -27.42
C LEU A 24 -50.97 17.42 -28.00
N VAL A 25 -50.73 17.64 -29.30
CA VAL A 25 -49.43 17.35 -29.92
C VAL A 25 -48.32 18.23 -29.35
N ALA A 26 -48.59 19.51 -29.09
CA ALA A 26 -47.63 20.41 -28.44
C ALA A 26 -47.32 19.97 -27.00
N ALA A 27 -48.33 19.57 -26.22
CA ALA A 27 -48.15 19.01 -24.89
C ALA A 27 -47.32 17.72 -24.93
N LEU A 28 -47.60 16.82 -25.87
CA LEU A 28 -46.82 15.60 -26.09
C LEU A 28 -45.39 15.89 -26.56
N ALA A 29 -45.15 17.00 -27.25
CA ALA A 29 -43.80 17.42 -27.63
C ALA A 29 -42.95 17.84 -26.42
N VAL A 30 -43.57 18.39 -25.37
CA VAL A 30 -42.87 18.89 -24.16
C VAL A 30 -42.82 17.85 -23.04
N LEU A 31 -43.83 17.00 -22.92
CA LEU A 31 -44.00 16.05 -21.81
C LEU A 31 -42.76 15.20 -21.49
N PRO A 32 -42.04 14.64 -22.49
CA PRO A 32 -40.88 13.80 -22.20
C PRO A 32 -39.70 14.64 -21.67
N SER A 33 -39.57 15.87 -22.14
CA SER A 33 -38.57 16.81 -21.66
C SER A 33 -38.79 17.20 -20.20
N VAL A 34 -40.05 17.28 -19.74
CA VAL A 34 -40.35 17.50 -18.31
C VAL A 34 -39.80 16.37 -17.45
N TYR A 35 -39.95 15.13 -17.88
CA TYR A 35 -39.37 13.98 -17.18
C TYR A 35 -37.85 14.08 -17.12
N ASP A 36 -37.20 14.35 -18.25
CA ASP A 36 -35.75 14.56 -18.33
C ASP A 36 -35.30 15.67 -17.37
N TRP A 37 -35.88 16.87 -17.49
CA TRP A 37 -35.43 18.03 -16.73
C TRP A 37 -35.61 17.88 -15.22
N VAL A 38 -36.76 17.33 -14.77
CA VAL A 38 -37.02 17.14 -13.34
C VAL A 38 -36.02 16.14 -12.75
N ASN A 39 -35.69 15.07 -13.47
CA ASN A 39 -34.74 14.08 -12.98
C ASN A 39 -33.30 14.60 -13.00
N VAL A 40 -32.88 15.27 -14.07
CA VAL A 40 -31.55 15.91 -14.15
C VAL A 40 -31.39 16.96 -13.04
N ALA A 41 -32.41 17.77 -12.79
CA ALA A 41 -32.38 18.76 -11.71
C ALA A 41 -32.31 18.10 -10.31
N ALA A 42 -33.01 16.98 -10.10
CA ALA A 42 -33.00 16.26 -8.83
C ALA A 42 -31.62 15.66 -8.50
N VAL A 43 -30.85 15.25 -9.52
CA VAL A 43 -29.49 14.72 -9.36
C VAL A 43 -28.41 15.70 -9.80
N TRP A 44 -28.69 17.01 -9.76
CA TRP A 44 -27.76 18.01 -10.30
C TRP A 44 -26.36 17.91 -9.68
N ASP A 45 -26.31 17.83 -8.35
CA ASP A 45 -25.08 17.66 -7.59
C ASP A 45 -25.33 16.93 -6.25
N PRO A 46 -25.49 15.59 -6.27
CA PRO A 46 -25.73 14.82 -5.05
C PRO A 46 -24.49 14.77 -4.16
N TYR A 47 -23.28 14.97 -4.71
CA TYR A 47 -22.02 14.82 -3.99
C TYR A 47 -21.62 16.10 -3.25
N SER A 48 -22.02 17.28 -3.71
CA SER A 48 -21.85 18.52 -2.95
C SER A 48 -22.90 18.72 -1.85
N ASN A 49 -23.98 17.92 -1.82
CA ASN A 49 -25.07 17.99 -0.84
C ASN A 49 -25.01 16.86 0.20
N THR A 50 -23.82 16.32 0.47
CA THR A 50 -23.62 15.20 1.41
C THR A 50 -23.73 15.60 2.88
N SER A 51 -23.86 16.88 3.21
CA SER A 51 -24.12 17.36 4.58
C SER A 51 -25.44 16.86 5.17
N GLY A 52 -26.38 16.40 4.33
CA GLY A 52 -27.60 15.73 4.77
C GLY A 52 -27.39 14.31 5.28
N ILE A 53 -26.24 13.68 4.98
CA ILE A 53 -25.89 12.34 5.46
C ILE A 53 -25.30 12.47 6.86
N GLN A 54 -26.13 12.22 7.86
CA GLN A 54 -25.72 12.31 9.26
C GLN A 54 -24.80 11.15 9.64
N VAL A 55 -23.61 11.47 10.15
CA VAL A 55 -22.62 10.50 10.65
C VAL A 55 -22.30 10.86 12.08
N ALA A 56 -22.61 9.95 13.01
CA ALA A 56 -22.31 10.14 14.41
C ALA A 56 -20.81 9.92 14.68
N VAL A 57 -20.22 10.78 15.50
CA VAL A 57 -18.81 10.67 15.89
C VAL A 57 -18.72 10.75 17.41
N ALA A 58 -17.99 9.82 18.00
CA ALA A 58 -17.69 9.78 19.42
C ALA A 58 -16.22 9.44 19.63
N SER A 59 -15.61 10.01 20.67
CA SER A 59 -14.29 9.60 21.14
C SER A 59 -14.38 9.13 22.58
N LEU A 60 -13.78 7.98 22.86
CA LEU A 60 -13.50 7.48 24.20
C LEU A 60 -12.00 7.63 24.54
N ASP A 61 -11.18 8.12 23.59
CA ASP A 61 -9.73 8.20 23.68
C ASP A 61 -9.28 8.98 24.93
N LYS A 62 -8.45 8.33 25.75
CA LYS A 62 -7.91 8.91 26.99
C LYS A 62 -6.63 9.72 26.77
N GLY A 63 -6.08 9.71 25.55
CA GLY A 63 -4.81 10.35 25.23
C GLY A 63 -3.59 9.54 25.67
N ALA A 64 -2.40 10.02 25.30
CA ALA A 64 -1.13 9.41 25.66
C ALA A 64 -0.06 10.47 25.90
N THR A 65 1.06 10.07 26.51
CA THR A 65 2.21 10.95 26.76
C THR A 65 3.47 10.28 26.24
N VAL A 66 4.25 10.99 25.42
CA VAL A 66 5.54 10.52 24.91
C VAL A 66 6.58 11.60 25.20
N ASN A 67 7.69 11.24 25.86
CA ASN A 67 8.78 12.16 26.22
C ASN A 67 8.32 13.46 26.93
N GLY A 68 7.30 13.36 27.80
CA GLY A 68 6.78 14.51 28.56
C GLY A 68 5.81 15.43 27.79
N THR A 69 5.50 15.11 26.53
CA THR A 69 4.50 15.82 25.72
C THR A 69 3.23 14.97 25.64
N GLY A 70 2.12 15.48 26.17
CA GLY A 70 0.81 14.84 26.09
C GLY A 70 0.09 15.14 24.77
N PHE A 71 -0.59 14.15 24.20
CA PHE A 71 -1.43 14.32 23.00
C PHE A 71 -2.69 13.44 23.07
N ASN A 72 -3.77 13.86 22.42
CA ASN A 72 -5.00 13.11 22.29
C ASN A 72 -5.50 13.19 20.84
N ILE A 73 -5.28 12.13 20.07
CA ILE A 73 -5.67 12.07 18.66
C ILE A 73 -7.19 12.09 18.51
N GLY A 74 -7.94 11.47 19.43
CA GLY A 74 -9.39 11.49 19.42
C GLY A 74 -9.96 12.91 19.49
N ASP A 75 -9.44 13.75 20.39
CA ASP A 75 -9.86 15.15 20.53
C ASP A 75 -9.50 15.98 19.29
N GLU A 76 -8.30 15.78 18.74
CA GLU A 76 -7.87 16.47 17.50
C GLU A 76 -8.74 16.11 16.30
N VAL A 77 -9.16 14.84 16.19
CA VAL A 77 -10.09 14.39 15.13
C VAL A 77 -11.46 15.03 15.31
N LEU A 78 -12.00 15.06 16.53
CA LEU A 78 -13.27 15.72 16.84
C LEU A 78 -13.23 17.20 16.45
N GLU A 79 -12.19 17.92 16.87
CA GLU A 79 -12.02 19.35 16.57
C GLU A 79 -11.92 19.61 15.07
N SER A 80 -11.17 18.78 14.35
CA SER A 80 -11.09 18.89 12.88
C SER A 80 -12.43 18.63 12.20
N LEU A 81 -13.20 17.66 12.69
CA LEU A 81 -14.50 17.32 12.09
C LEU A 81 -15.55 18.41 12.34
N HIS A 82 -15.44 19.19 13.42
CA HIS A 82 -16.30 20.35 13.65
C HIS A 82 -16.19 21.40 12.53
N GLY A 83 -15.01 21.57 11.93
CA GLY A 83 -14.78 22.47 10.79
C GLY A 83 -15.15 21.90 9.43
N ASN A 84 -15.30 20.58 9.32
CA ASN A 84 -15.57 19.88 8.08
C ASN A 84 -17.08 19.86 7.78
N LYS A 85 -17.49 20.36 6.61
CA LYS A 85 -18.92 20.39 6.22
C LYS A 85 -19.27 19.37 5.12
N SER A 86 -18.35 18.47 4.79
CA SER A 86 -18.53 17.50 3.73
C SER A 86 -19.59 16.45 4.09
N LEU A 87 -19.76 16.13 5.38
CA LEU A 87 -20.82 15.24 5.88
C LEU A 87 -21.54 15.91 7.04
N GLY A 88 -22.71 15.38 7.40
CA GLY A 88 -23.48 15.82 8.56
C GLY A 88 -22.89 15.25 9.85
N TRP A 89 -21.70 15.70 10.23
CA TRP A 89 -21.04 15.22 11.44
C TRP A 89 -21.87 15.59 12.67
N THR A 90 -22.30 14.57 13.42
CA THR A 90 -23.04 14.73 14.67
C THR A 90 -22.20 14.18 15.81
N PHE A 91 -21.82 15.05 16.73
CA PHE A 91 -20.99 14.67 17.87
C PHE A 91 -21.89 14.23 19.04
N THR A 92 -21.68 13.01 19.52
CA THR A 92 -22.50 12.40 20.57
C THR A 92 -21.66 11.38 21.35
N ASP A 93 -22.22 10.88 22.44
CA ASP A 93 -21.72 9.75 23.21
C ASP A 93 -21.73 8.43 22.41
N ALA A 94 -20.75 7.56 22.66
CA ALA A 94 -20.53 6.34 21.88
C ALA A 94 -21.76 5.41 21.82
N GLU A 95 -22.48 5.29 22.94
CA GLU A 95 -23.70 4.47 22.98
C GLU A 95 -24.83 5.07 22.13
N ALA A 96 -25.07 6.38 22.24
CA ALA A 96 -26.05 7.07 21.39
C ALA A 96 -25.67 7.06 19.91
N ALA A 97 -24.37 7.10 19.59
CA ALA A 97 -23.88 6.99 18.22
C ALA A 97 -24.30 5.65 17.60
N VAL A 98 -23.99 4.53 18.28
CA VAL A 98 -24.32 3.19 17.80
C VAL A 98 -25.83 2.95 17.77
N GLN A 99 -26.56 3.34 18.83
CA GLN A 99 -28.02 3.21 18.88
C GLN A 99 -28.71 4.07 17.80
N GLY A 100 -28.22 5.27 17.54
CA GLY A 100 -28.75 6.15 16.49
C GLY A 100 -28.55 5.55 15.10
N VAL A 101 -27.43 4.86 14.85
CA VAL A 101 -27.24 4.09 13.60
C VAL A 101 -28.26 2.96 13.51
N GLN A 102 -28.49 2.21 14.58
CA GLN A 102 -29.47 1.12 14.60
C GLN A 102 -30.91 1.60 14.36
N ARG A 103 -31.29 2.74 14.94
CA ARG A 103 -32.62 3.37 14.74
C ARG A 103 -32.79 4.02 13.37
N GLY A 104 -31.69 4.33 12.69
CA GLY A 104 -31.69 5.07 11.42
C GLY A 104 -31.68 6.59 11.59
N ASP A 105 -31.40 7.08 12.80
CA ASP A 105 -31.16 8.51 13.07
C ASP A 105 -29.84 8.97 12.41
N TYR A 106 -28.87 8.06 12.33
CA TYR A 106 -27.58 8.24 11.65
C TYR A 106 -27.39 7.16 10.58
N TYR A 107 -26.70 7.51 9.48
CA TYR A 107 -26.33 6.52 8.45
C TYR A 107 -25.14 5.67 8.88
N ALA A 108 -24.21 6.26 9.63
CA ALA A 108 -23.03 5.59 10.17
C ALA A 108 -22.58 6.24 11.48
N SER A 109 -21.77 5.52 12.26
CA SER A 109 -21.07 6.02 13.42
C SER A 109 -19.58 5.69 13.34
N ILE A 110 -18.75 6.58 13.88
CA ILE A 110 -17.32 6.42 14.03
C ILE A 110 -17.00 6.62 15.52
N VAL A 111 -16.52 5.58 16.17
CA VAL A 111 -16.16 5.61 17.60
C VAL A 111 -14.67 5.38 17.73
N ILE A 112 -13.96 6.33 18.34
CA ILE A 112 -12.53 6.23 18.62
C ILE A 112 -12.36 5.56 19.99
N PRO A 113 -11.72 4.38 20.09
CA PRO A 113 -11.61 3.63 21.35
C PRO A 113 -10.72 4.31 22.41
N GLU A 114 -10.85 3.89 23.67
CA GLU A 114 -10.13 4.48 24.82
C GLU A 114 -8.61 4.47 24.69
N GLU A 115 -8.06 3.38 24.14
CA GLU A 115 -6.62 3.13 24.06
C GLU A 115 -6.00 3.63 22.74
N PHE A 116 -6.73 4.43 21.96
CA PHE A 116 -6.32 4.79 20.61
C PHE A 116 -4.98 5.56 20.60
N SER A 117 -4.89 6.65 21.37
CA SER A 117 -3.63 7.42 21.47
C SER A 117 -2.52 6.63 22.17
N GLN A 118 -2.84 5.75 23.12
CA GLN A 118 -1.84 4.90 23.79
C GLN A 118 -1.21 3.89 22.84
N ARG A 119 -2.02 3.20 22.02
CA ARG A 119 -1.49 2.28 21.01
C ARG A 119 -0.65 3.01 19.97
N MET A 120 -1.02 4.23 19.61
CA MET A 120 -0.20 5.09 18.74
C MET A 120 1.13 5.47 19.37
N ALA A 121 1.15 5.82 20.66
CA ALA A 121 2.37 6.10 21.41
C ALA A 121 3.28 4.86 21.52
N GLY A 122 2.69 3.68 21.77
CA GLY A 122 3.41 2.41 21.86
C GLY A 122 4.24 2.09 20.62
N VAL A 123 3.79 2.48 19.42
CA VAL A 123 4.57 2.33 18.17
C VAL A 123 5.91 3.08 18.22
N LEU A 124 5.96 4.23 18.90
CA LEU A 124 7.18 5.02 19.10
C LEU A 124 8.12 4.41 20.13
N GLU A 125 7.58 3.56 21.00
CA GLU A 125 8.29 2.84 22.07
C GLU A 125 8.63 1.38 21.68
N GLY A 126 8.29 0.97 20.44
CA GLY A 126 8.59 -0.35 19.89
C GLY A 126 7.48 -1.39 20.01
N GLU A 127 6.29 -1.02 20.51
CA GLU A 127 5.10 -1.87 20.52
C GLU A 127 4.35 -1.81 19.19
N LEU A 128 4.32 -2.93 18.46
CA LEU A 128 3.69 -3.04 17.15
C LEU A 128 2.19 -3.39 17.24
N VAL A 129 1.41 -2.60 17.97
CA VAL A 129 -0.05 -2.75 18.03
C VAL A 129 -0.72 -1.65 17.21
N LYS A 130 -1.44 -2.06 16.14
CA LYS A 130 -2.16 -1.10 15.30
C LYS A 130 -3.36 -0.51 16.05
N PRO A 131 -3.58 0.82 16.00
CA PRO A 131 -4.79 1.43 16.50
C PRO A 131 -5.93 1.23 15.50
N GLU A 132 -7.13 1.04 16.02
CA GLU A 132 -8.34 0.75 15.25
C GLU A 132 -9.43 1.77 15.60
N VAL A 133 -10.30 2.07 14.65
CA VAL A 133 -11.48 2.94 14.84
C VAL A 133 -12.72 2.12 14.53
N ASP A 134 -13.74 2.20 15.39
CA ASP A 134 -14.97 1.44 15.23
C ASP A 134 -15.92 2.17 14.28
N TYR A 135 -16.09 1.62 13.08
CA TYR A 135 -17.04 2.11 12.09
C TYR A 135 -18.28 1.21 12.04
N THR A 136 -19.44 1.77 12.38
CA THR A 136 -20.74 1.10 12.24
C THR A 136 -21.57 1.78 11.17
N VAL A 137 -22.28 1.02 10.34
CA VAL A 137 -23.09 1.57 9.25
C VAL A 137 -24.43 0.87 9.14
N ASN A 138 -25.48 1.63 8.85
CA ASN A 138 -26.81 1.10 8.60
C ASN A 138 -27.08 0.96 7.09
N GLU A 139 -26.74 -0.19 6.53
CA GLU A 139 -26.95 -0.47 5.11
C GLU A 139 -28.44 -0.59 4.71
N LYS A 140 -29.36 -0.76 5.69
CA LYS A 140 -30.81 -0.85 5.44
C LYS A 140 -31.41 0.49 4.99
N MET A 141 -30.87 1.60 5.48
CA MET A 141 -31.41 2.94 5.20
C MET A 141 -31.28 3.30 3.72
N ASN A 142 -30.14 2.98 3.09
CA ASN A 142 -29.88 3.30 1.71
C ASN A 142 -28.68 2.47 1.18
N ALA A 143 -28.74 2.00 -0.06
CA ALA A 143 -27.68 1.17 -0.65
C ALA A 143 -26.40 1.94 -1.05
N ILE A 144 -26.50 3.26 -1.24
CA ILE A 144 -25.38 4.13 -1.66
C ILE A 144 -24.72 4.78 -0.45
N ALA A 145 -25.50 5.13 0.59
CA ALA A 145 -25.00 5.81 1.78
C ALA A 145 -23.77 5.12 2.41
N PRO A 146 -23.70 3.78 2.57
CA PRO A 146 -22.51 3.10 3.09
C PRO A 146 -21.24 3.38 2.30
N LYS A 147 -21.33 3.57 0.98
CA LYS A 147 -20.17 3.91 0.14
C LYS A 147 -19.72 5.34 0.36
N ILE A 148 -20.65 6.26 0.58
CA ILE A 148 -20.35 7.67 0.88
C ILE A 148 -19.76 7.79 2.29
N THR A 149 -20.39 7.17 3.28
CA THR A 149 -19.92 7.22 4.68
C THR A 149 -18.61 6.46 4.87
N ALA A 150 -18.36 5.36 4.14
CA ALA A 150 -17.07 4.67 4.16
C ALA A 150 -15.95 5.53 3.55
N LYS A 151 -16.23 6.32 2.49
CA LYS A 151 -15.28 7.32 2.00
C LYS A 151 -15.02 8.42 3.05
N GLY A 152 -16.05 8.85 3.77
CA GLY A 152 -15.92 9.76 4.92
C GLY A 152 -15.01 9.18 6.02
N ALA A 153 -15.24 7.93 6.41
CA ALA A 153 -14.40 7.22 7.37
C ALA A 153 -12.95 7.07 6.88
N SER A 154 -12.76 6.76 5.59
CA SER A 154 -11.43 6.66 4.98
C SER A 154 -10.69 8.00 4.99
N ALA A 155 -11.41 9.11 4.77
CA ALA A 155 -10.86 10.46 4.84
C ALA A 155 -10.43 10.79 6.28
N ILE A 156 -11.20 10.38 7.29
CA ILE A 156 -10.82 10.52 8.70
C ILE A 156 -9.57 9.69 8.99
N THR A 157 -9.51 8.43 8.57
CA THR A 157 -8.30 7.61 8.79
C THR A 157 -7.07 8.19 8.10
N ALA A 158 -7.22 8.72 6.88
CA ALA A 158 -6.13 9.40 6.17
C ALA A 158 -5.68 10.68 6.89
N GLN A 159 -6.63 11.44 7.44
CA GLN A 159 -6.33 12.63 8.22
C GLN A 159 -5.61 12.29 9.53
N ILE A 160 -6.04 11.23 10.22
CA ILE A 160 -5.36 10.69 11.41
C ILE A 160 -3.92 10.29 11.07
N SER A 161 -3.72 9.53 9.98
CA SER A 161 -2.38 9.13 9.54
C SER A 161 -1.49 10.32 9.18
N GLY A 162 -2.03 11.32 8.46
CA GLY A 162 -1.30 12.53 8.13
C GLY A 162 -0.89 13.34 9.37
N ARG A 163 -1.81 13.50 10.34
CA ARG A 163 -1.51 14.18 11.62
C ARG A 163 -0.50 13.41 12.46
N PHE A 164 -0.55 12.09 12.48
CA PHE A 164 0.45 11.26 13.15
C PHE A 164 1.83 11.43 12.53
N THR A 165 1.94 11.34 11.21
CA THR A 165 3.21 11.55 10.51
C THR A 165 3.73 12.97 10.68
N GLU A 166 2.85 13.97 10.70
CA GLU A 166 3.19 15.36 11.01
C GLU A 166 3.74 15.49 12.45
N THR A 167 3.05 14.94 13.45
CA THR A 167 3.48 14.95 14.86
C THR A 167 4.79 14.19 15.07
N LEU A 168 4.97 13.04 14.42
CA LEU A 168 6.23 12.29 14.44
C LEU A 168 7.36 13.10 13.81
N SER A 169 7.13 13.66 12.64
CA SER A 169 8.11 14.49 11.93
C SER A 169 8.46 15.74 12.74
N ARG A 170 7.48 16.43 13.32
CA ARG A 170 7.69 17.56 14.23
C ARG A 170 8.47 17.17 15.47
N THR A 171 8.21 16.00 16.05
CA THR A 171 8.93 15.54 17.25
C THR A 171 10.41 15.29 16.93
N VAL A 172 10.69 14.59 15.83
CA VAL A 172 12.07 14.35 15.34
C VAL A 172 12.75 15.66 14.95
N LEU A 173 12.07 16.54 14.20
CA LEU A 173 12.60 17.83 13.77
C LEU A 173 12.79 18.80 14.95
N THR A 174 11.93 18.77 15.96
CA THR A 174 12.08 19.59 17.18
C THR A 174 13.29 19.14 18.00
N ALA A 175 13.53 17.82 18.10
CA ALA A 175 14.74 17.30 18.71
C ALA A 175 16.01 17.76 17.96
N LEU A 176 15.99 17.74 16.62
CA LEU A 176 17.08 18.26 15.78
C LEU A 176 17.24 19.79 15.90
N SER A 177 16.14 20.54 16.02
CA SER A 177 16.15 22.01 16.20
C SER A 177 16.61 22.44 17.60
N ALA A 178 16.48 21.56 18.61
CA ALA A 178 17.03 21.78 19.93
C ALA A 178 18.56 21.71 19.88
N ILE A 179 19.10 20.74 19.13
CA ILE A 179 20.54 20.57 18.86
C ILE A 179 21.08 21.78 18.07
N ASP A 180 20.34 22.28 17.06
CA ASP A 180 20.72 23.50 16.30
C ASP A 180 20.78 24.76 17.20
N ARG A 181 19.81 24.94 18.10
CA ARG A 181 19.78 26.08 19.03
C ARG A 181 21.00 26.10 19.95
N GLU A 182 21.40 24.94 20.44
CA GLU A 182 22.59 24.78 21.29
C GLU A 182 23.88 25.08 20.50
N PHE A 183 23.95 24.66 19.25
CA PHE A 183 25.07 24.95 18.34
C PHE A 183 25.18 26.45 17.97
N GLN A 184 24.05 27.11 17.67
CA GLN A 184 23.98 28.54 17.36
C GLN A 184 24.39 29.44 18.54
N ALA A 185 24.09 29.02 19.77
CA ALA A 185 24.42 29.78 20.98
C ALA A 185 25.95 29.89 21.19
N GLU A 186 26.73 28.94 20.69
CA GLU A 186 28.18 28.84 20.91
C GLU A 186 29.03 29.45 19.76
N LEU A 187 28.43 29.70 18.58
CA LEU A 187 29.11 30.35 17.44
C LEU A 187 29.78 31.71 17.77
N PRO A 188 29.18 32.61 18.58
CA PRO A 188 29.82 33.87 18.98
C PRO A 188 31.08 33.68 19.83
N VAL A 189 31.13 32.60 20.62
CA VAL A 189 32.27 32.25 21.47
C VAL A 189 33.44 31.77 20.60
N ILE A 190 33.15 30.87 19.65
CA ILE A 190 34.11 30.38 18.66
C ILE A 190 34.70 31.55 17.84
N ARG A 191 33.86 32.49 17.38
CA ARG A 191 34.30 33.71 16.65
C ARG A 191 35.16 34.64 17.51
N LYS A 192 34.90 34.76 18.82
CA LYS A 192 35.74 35.56 19.74
C LYS A 192 37.11 34.92 19.98
N VAL A 193 37.19 33.59 19.99
CA VAL A 193 38.45 32.85 20.10
C VAL A 193 39.27 32.98 18.81
N GLU A 194 38.62 32.83 17.65
CA GLU A 194 39.21 33.07 16.32
C GLU A 194 39.84 34.48 16.22
N GLN A 195 39.07 35.52 16.57
CA GLN A 195 39.54 36.91 16.50
C GLN A 195 40.70 37.20 17.47
N GLY A 196 40.67 36.61 18.67
CA GLY A 196 41.76 36.75 19.64
C GLY A 196 43.06 36.13 19.12
N LEU A 197 42.95 34.94 18.51
CA LEU A 197 44.08 34.20 17.98
C LEU A 197 44.75 34.90 16.79
N PHE A 198 43.96 35.42 15.84
CA PHE A 198 44.50 36.16 14.70
C PHE A 198 45.12 37.51 15.09
N LYS A 199 44.58 38.21 16.10
CA LYS A 199 45.20 39.43 16.64
C LYS A 199 46.56 39.15 17.29
N LEU A 200 46.66 38.03 18.01
CA LEU A 200 47.90 37.60 18.64
C LEU A 200 48.94 37.22 17.59
N GLU A 201 48.56 36.45 16.58
CA GLU A 201 49.42 36.09 15.45
C GLU A 201 49.94 37.34 14.71
N ALA A 202 49.06 38.32 14.45
CA ALA A 202 49.43 39.58 13.81
C ALA A 202 50.45 40.41 14.63
N SER A 203 50.49 40.23 15.96
CA SER A 203 51.40 40.94 16.86
C SER A 203 52.78 40.26 17.02
N LEU A 204 52.93 39.00 16.59
CA LEU A 204 54.19 38.23 16.69
C LEU A 204 55.42 38.91 16.05
N PRO A 205 55.32 39.59 14.89
CA PRO A 205 56.47 40.25 14.27
C PRO A 205 57.05 41.39 15.11
N GLU A 206 56.20 42.15 15.82
CA GLU A 206 56.62 43.24 16.71
C GLU A 206 57.29 42.69 17.96
N ILE A 207 56.69 41.65 18.56
CA ILE A 207 57.24 40.91 19.70
C ILE A 207 58.63 40.34 19.38
N LYS A 208 58.82 39.82 18.16
CA LYS A 208 60.13 39.31 17.68
C LYS A 208 61.17 40.40 17.47
N LYS A 209 60.76 41.58 16.98
CA LYS A 209 61.65 42.75 16.85
C LYS A 209 62.13 43.21 18.22
N ALA A 210 61.23 43.33 19.18
CA ALA A 210 61.55 43.66 20.56
C ALA A 210 62.51 42.63 21.19
N GLY A 211 62.28 41.34 20.98
CA GLY A 211 63.18 40.30 21.46
C GLY A 211 64.60 40.40 20.89
N LYS A 212 64.75 40.73 19.60
CA LYS A 212 66.08 40.94 18.98
C LYS A 212 66.85 42.09 19.62
N LEU A 213 66.17 43.16 20.05
CA LEU A 213 66.80 44.29 20.75
C LEU A 213 67.34 43.86 22.12
N VAL A 214 66.59 43.04 22.85
CA VAL A 214 67.01 42.48 24.15
C VAL A 214 68.24 41.56 23.99
N LEU A 215 68.26 40.71 22.95
CA LEU A 215 69.40 39.84 22.67
C LEU A 215 70.66 40.62 22.28
N LYS A 216 70.51 41.67 21.47
CA LYS A 216 71.61 42.55 21.08
C LYS A 216 72.18 43.28 22.29
N LEU A 217 71.32 43.81 23.17
CA LEU A 217 71.75 44.45 24.42
C LEU A 217 72.54 43.49 25.31
N GLN A 218 72.10 42.23 25.42
CA GLN A 218 72.83 41.21 26.19
C GLN A 218 74.21 40.89 25.60
N GLU A 219 74.32 40.83 24.27
CA GLU A 219 75.59 40.56 23.58
C GLU A 219 76.63 41.66 23.83
N ASP A 220 76.20 42.92 23.81
CA ASP A 220 77.07 44.07 24.05
C ASP A 220 77.35 44.29 25.56
N TRP A 221 76.54 43.69 26.44
CA TRP A 221 76.56 43.89 27.89
C TRP A 221 77.90 43.60 28.62
N PRO A 222 78.67 42.54 28.31
CA PRO A 222 79.95 42.27 28.97
C PRO A 222 81.01 43.33 28.67
N GLN A 223 80.95 43.96 27.49
CA GLN A 223 81.84 45.05 27.12
C GLN A 223 81.46 46.32 27.91
N ILE A 224 80.15 46.56 28.08
CA ILE A 224 79.58 47.65 28.88
C ILE A 224 79.99 47.53 30.36
N THR A 225 79.86 46.33 30.96
CA THR A 225 80.24 46.11 32.36
C THR A 225 81.76 46.15 32.59
N GLY A 226 82.54 45.64 31.62
CA GLY A 226 84.01 45.67 31.65
C GLY A 226 84.60 47.07 31.49
N ALA A 227 83.93 47.97 30.75
CA ALA A 227 84.29 49.37 30.63
C ALA A 227 84.01 50.16 31.91
N ALA A 228 82.90 49.85 32.60
CA ALA A 228 82.52 50.51 33.86
C ALA A 228 83.41 50.14 35.06
N GLY A 229 84.01 48.94 35.08
CA GLY A 229 84.82 48.45 36.22
C GLY A 229 86.28 48.91 36.28
N ARG A 230 86.82 49.59 35.26
CA ARG A 230 88.26 49.98 35.19
C ARG A 230 88.44 51.47 34.94
N MET A 231 88.49 52.26 36.02
CA MET A 231 88.49 53.73 36.04
C MET A 231 89.70 54.47 35.42
N ALA A 232 90.63 53.82 34.70
CA ALA A 232 91.82 54.49 34.15
C ALA A 232 91.94 54.47 32.61
N SER A 233 90.95 53.96 31.87
CA SER A 233 90.97 53.91 30.39
C SER A 233 89.82 54.67 29.70
N LEU A 234 89.00 55.37 30.48
CA LEU A 234 87.70 55.90 30.06
C LEU A 234 87.76 56.95 28.94
N THR A 235 88.85 57.71 28.81
CA THR A 235 88.94 58.77 27.78
C THR A 235 88.97 58.22 26.34
N GLY A 236 89.42 56.98 26.12
CA GLY A 236 89.52 56.37 24.79
C GLY A 236 88.27 55.60 24.32
N LYS A 237 87.31 55.34 25.22
CA LYS A 237 86.13 54.49 24.97
C LYS A 237 84.79 55.15 25.27
N LEU A 238 84.80 56.46 25.57
CA LEU A 238 83.59 57.28 25.72
C LEU A 238 82.53 57.05 24.60
N PRO A 239 82.90 56.93 23.31
CA PRO A 239 81.93 56.68 22.24
C PRO A 239 81.15 55.37 22.39
N GLU A 240 81.78 54.32 22.91
CA GLU A 240 81.14 53.01 23.14
C GLU A 240 80.13 53.08 24.30
N VAL A 241 80.39 53.93 25.30
CA VAL A 241 79.48 54.17 26.44
C VAL A 241 78.29 55.05 26.02
N GLU A 242 78.50 56.04 25.16
CA GLU A 242 77.42 56.83 24.55
C GLU A 242 76.54 55.99 23.61
N GLU A 243 77.12 55.01 22.91
CA GLU A 243 76.37 54.07 22.06
C GLU A 243 75.53 53.10 22.91
N ALA A 244 76.07 52.63 24.04
CA ALA A 244 75.34 51.82 25.01
C ALA A 244 74.20 52.61 25.71
N GLY A 245 74.43 53.89 26.01
CA GLY A 245 73.39 54.78 26.54
C GLY A 245 72.22 54.96 25.57
N ARG A 246 72.54 55.17 24.28
CA ARG A 246 71.54 55.20 23.21
C ARG A 246 70.78 53.87 23.05
N ALA A 247 71.44 52.73 23.26
CA ALA A 247 70.79 51.43 23.23
C ALA A 247 69.81 51.25 24.40
N ALA A 248 70.18 51.67 25.61
CA ALA A 248 69.29 51.66 26.77
C ALA A 248 68.09 52.60 26.59
N GLU A 249 68.30 53.80 26.04
CA GLU A 249 67.24 54.75 25.68
C GLU A 249 66.27 54.19 24.64
N LEU A 250 66.79 53.58 23.58
CA LEU A 250 65.97 52.97 22.53
C LEU A 250 65.14 51.81 23.10
N LEU A 251 65.71 51.01 24.01
CA LEU A 251 64.98 49.94 24.71
C LEU A 251 63.90 50.47 25.64
N ASP A 252 64.17 51.55 26.37
CA ASP A 252 63.22 52.22 27.27
C ASP A 252 62.05 52.87 26.50
N GLU A 253 62.34 53.52 25.37
CA GLU A 253 61.34 54.13 24.47
C GLU A 253 60.36 53.08 23.91
N HIS A 254 60.86 51.87 23.63
CA HIS A 254 60.04 50.75 23.17
C HIS A 254 59.57 49.84 24.32
N TRP A 255 59.93 50.12 25.58
CA TRP A 255 59.61 49.28 26.72
C TRP A 255 58.11 49.25 27.02
N GLY A 256 57.40 50.36 26.78
CA GLY A 256 55.94 50.41 26.88
C GLY A 256 55.26 49.39 25.96
N GLN A 257 55.76 49.21 24.74
CA GLN A 257 55.25 48.20 23.80
C GLN A 257 55.56 46.77 24.26
N ILE A 258 56.71 46.55 24.92
CA ILE A 258 57.12 45.27 25.49
C ILE A 258 56.25 44.91 26.70
N SER A 259 55.97 45.89 27.56
CA SER A 259 55.09 45.75 28.72
C SER A 259 53.64 45.50 28.29
N ASP A 260 53.14 46.22 27.27
CA ASP A 260 51.81 45.99 26.71
C ASP A 260 51.68 44.61 26.07
N ALA A 261 52.71 44.14 25.36
CA ALA A 261 52.74 42.78 24.82
C ALA A 261 52.69 41.72 25.93
N ALA A 262 53.33 41.97 27.08
CA ALA A 262 53.27 41.11 28.26
C ALA A 262 51.92 41.19 29.01
N GLY A 263 51.29 42.37 29.06
CA GLY A 263 49.94 42.55 29.58
C GLY A 263 48.89 41.77 28.78
N ARG A 264 49.06 41.68 27.45
CA ARG A 264 48.23 40.81 26.59
C ARG A 264 48.41 39.32 26.89
N LEU A 265 49.58 38.89 27.41
CA LEU A 265 49.79 37.51 27.88
C LEU A 265 49.05 37.20 29.19
N GLN A 266 48.68 38.21 29.99
CA GLN A 266 47.86 38.05 31.19
C GLN A 266 46.38 37.86 30.86
N GLU A 267 45.89 38.51 29.80
CA GLU A 267 44.54 38.30 29.26
C GLU A 267 44.31 36.85 28.78
N LEU A 268 45.38 36.17 28.35
CA LEU A 268 45.41 34.76 27.97
C LEU A 268 45.21 33.80 29.15
N GLN A 269 45.67 34.15 30.35
CA GLN A 269 45.49 33.33 31.57
C GLN A 269 44.00 33.25 31.96
N GLY A 270 43.25 34.34 31.79
CA GLY A 270 41.81 34.38 32.07
C GLY A 270 40.94 33.57 31.11
N ARG A 271 41.48 33.14 29.97
CA ARG A 271 40.77 32.38 28.92
C ARG A 271 41.08 30.89 28.89
N LEU A 272 41.95 30.41 29.78
CA LEU A 272 42.29 28.99 29.88
C LEU A 272 41.07 28.09 30.22
N PRO A 273 40.13 28.48 31.11
CA PRO A 273 38.93 27.69 31.38
C PRO A 273 38.06 27.49 30.14
N ASP A 274 37.90 28.54 29.33
CA ASP A 274 37.10 28.52 28.10
C ASP A 274 37.70 27.55 27.06
N LEU A 275 39.03 27.53 26.93
CA LEU A 275 39.76 26.59 26.06
C LEU A 275 39.67 25.15 26.54
N THR A 276 39.63 24.94 27.87
CA THR A 276 39.49 23.61 28.47
C THR A 276 38.07 23.08 28.27
N HIS A 277 37.07 23.95 28.36
CA HIS A 277 35.67 23.62 28.08
C HIS A 277 35.47 23.28 26.59
N ALA A 278 36.07 24.05 25.68
CA ALA A 278 36.07 23.75 24.25
C ALA A 278 36.67 22.36 23.93
N ALA A 279 37.72 21.95 24.65
CA ALA A 279 38.32 20.61 24.52
C ALA A 279 37.38 19.49 24.96
N GLN A 280 36.63 19.72 26.04
CA GLN A 280 35.63 18.77 26.52
C GLN A 280 34.46 18.63 25.54
N LEU A 281 34.02 19.73 24.94
CA LEU A 281 32.97 19.72 23.92
C LEU A 281 33.40 18.96 22.65
N LEU A 282 34.63 19.16 22.18
CA LEU A 282 35.20 18.40 21.05
C LEU A 282 35.30 16.89 21.33
N SER A 283 35.65 16.51 22.56
CA SER A 283 35.68 15.10 22.99
C SER A 283 34.29 14.47 23.05
N GLY A 284 33.28 15.23 23.53
CA GLY A 284 31.88 14.82 23.47
C GLY A 284 31.38 14.62 22.03
N LEU A 285 31.80 15.50 21.13
CA LEU A 285 31.48 15.44 19.70
C LEU A 285 32.07 14.18 19.03
N ASP A 286 33.33 13.80 19.30
CA ASP A 286 33.90 12.54 18.78
C ASP A 286 33.09 11.33 19.26
N ALA A 287 32.69 11.32 20.55
CA ALA A 287 31.88 10.24 21.11
C ALA A 287 30.51 10.10 20.41
N ASP A 288 29.88 11.20 20.03
CA ASP A 288 28.60 11.19 19.33
C ASP A 288 28.76 10.82 17.84
N PHE A 289 29.83 11.24 17.17
CA PHE A 289 30.18 10.75 15.83
C PHE A 289 30.46 9.24 15.80
N ILE A 290 31.07 8.68 16.86
CA ILE A 290 31.24 7.23 17.01
C ILE A 290 29.89 6.52 17.11
N LYS A 291 28.97 7.03 17.95
CA LYS A 291 27.62 6.45 18.08
C LYS A 291 26.84 6.53 16.77
N ALA A 292 26.89 7.66 16.08
CA ALA A 292 26.22 7.84 14.79
C ALA A 292 26.74 6.86 13.74
N ARG A 293 28.05 6.62 13.68
CA ARG A 293 28.64 5.59 12.80
C ARG A 293 28.24 4.17 13.17
N GLN A 294 28.12 3.85 14.47
CA GLN A 294 27.63 2.54 14.92
C GLN A 294 26.17 2.32 14.50
N VAL A 295 25.31 3.32 14.66
CA VAL A 295 23.90 3.24 14.24
C VAL A 295 23.78 3.11 12.72
N LEU A 296 24.55 3.89 11.95
CA LEU A 296 24.59 3.78 10.48
C LEU A 296 25.12 2.43 10.02
N GLY A 297 26.14 1.89 10.71
CA GLY A 297 26.66 0.54 10.45
C GLY A 297 25.60 -0.53 10.70
N LEU A 298 24.93 -0.48 11.85
CA LEU A 298 23.85 -1.40 12.19
C LEU A 298 22.69 -1.32 11.18
N ALA A 299 22.31 -0.10 10.77
CA ALA A 299 21.26 0.12 9.78
C ALA A 299 21.67 -0.45 8.40
N SER A 300 22.93 -0.28 7.99
CA SER A 300 23.48 -0.86 6.76
C SER A 300 23.43 -2.38 6.80
N ASP A 301 23.90 -2.99 7.89
CA ASP A 301 23.91 -4.45 8.06
C ASP A 301 22.48 -5.03 8.00
N ARG A 302 21.51 -4.33 8.61
CA ARG A 302 20.09 -4.71 8.56
C ARG A 302 19.48 -4.60 7.17
N LEU A 303 19.85 -3.58 6.39
CA LEU A 303 19.42 -3.45 5.00
C LEU A 303 20.05 -4.53 4.12
N ASP A 304 21.30 -4.92 4.37
CA ASP A 304 21.97 -6.02 3.66
C ASP A 304 21.32 -7.38 3.99
N GLU A 305 20.98 -7.63 5.27
CA GLU A 305 20.18 -8.80 5.68
C GLU A 305 18.82 -8.82 4.97
N ALA A 306 18.10 -7.69 4.95
CA ALA A 306 16.83 -7.56 4.27
C ALA A 306 16.95 -7.79 2.75
N ALA A 307 17.99 -7.24 2.11
CA ALA A 307 18.28 -7.44 0.70
C ALA A 307 18.49 -8.92 0.38
N ALA A 308 19.25 -9.63 1.22
CA ALA A 308 19.50 -11.05 1.05
C ALA A 308 18.21 -11.89 1.18
N VAL A 309 17.33 -11.55 2.12
CA VAL A 309 16.02 -12.21 2.29
C VAL A 309 15.10 -11.96 1.09
N VAL A 310 15.00 -10.71 0.62
CA VAL A 310 14.19 -10.35 -0.57
C VAL A 310 14.72 -11.05 -1.82
N ALA A 311 16.04 -11.05 -2.03
CA ALA A 311 16.67 -11.74 -3.16
C ALA A 311 16.46 -13.27 -3.11
N ALA A 312 16.52 -13.87 -1.92
CA ALA A 312 16.23 -15.29 -1.73
C ALA A 312 14.76 -15.62 -2.03
N ALA A 313 13.82 -14.77 -1.60
CA ALA A 313 12.40 -14.91 -1.90
C ALA A 313 12.12 -14.76 -3.40
N ALA A 314 12.70 -13.74 -4.05
CA ALA A 314 12.59 -13.51 -5.50
C ALA A 314 13.15 -14.67 -6.32
N LYS A 315 14.25 -15.29 -5.87
CA LYS A 315 14.84 -16.47 -6.51
C LYS A 315 13.98 -17.74 -6.36
N GLY A 316 13.12 -17.81 -5.34
CA GLY A 316 12.20 -18.91 -5.10
C GLY A 316 10.94 -18.87 -5.97
N LEU A 317 10.49 -17.67 -6.37
CA LEU A 317 9.26 -17.45 -7.15
C LEU A 317 9.15 -18.30 -8.44
N PRO A 318 10.20 -18.41 -9.29
CA PRO A 318 10.13 -19.18 -10.53
C PRO A 318 9.88 -20.69 -10.32
N GLN A 319 10.24 -21.24 -9.14
CA GLN A 319 9.98 -22.65 -8.81
C GLN A 319 8.50 -22.86 -8.44
N THR A 320 7.91 -21.91 -7.73
CA THR A 320 6.47 -21.88 -7.41
C THR A 320 5.58 -21.66 -8.63
N ASP A 321 6.03 -20.87 -9.61
CA ASP A 321 5.30 -20.68 -10.87
C ASP A 321 5.14 -21.97 -11.68
N ARG A 322 6.15 -22.85 -11.68
CA ARG A 322 6.06 -24.16 -12.37
C ARG A 322 5.02 -25.08 -11.71
N ILE A 323 4.94 -25.05 -10.37
CA ILE A 323 3.97 -25.83 -9.61
C ILE A 323 2.56 -25.23 -9.79
N ALA A 324 2.43 -23.91 -9.78
CA ALA A 324 1.17 -23.20 -10.01
C ALA A 324 0.66 -23.33 -11.46
N ALA A 325 1.55 -23.49 -12.45
CA ALA A 325 1.16 -23.68 -13.85
C ALA A 325 0.73 -25.13 -14.17
N GLY A 326 1.39 -26.14 -13.59
CA GLY A 326 1.07 -27.56 -13.83
C GLY A 326 0.04 -28.17 -12.86
N GLY A 327 -0.05 -27.63 -11.66
CA GLY A 327 -0.89 -28.13 -10.57
C GLY A 327 -2.41 -28.06 -10.82
N PRO A 328 -2.96 -26.98 -11.41
CA PRO A 328 -4.38 -26.89 -11.73
C PRO A 328 -4.85 -27.99 -12.70
N ALA A 329 -4.03 -28.29 -13.73
CA ALA A 329 -4.34 -29.33 -14.71
C ALA A 329 -4.41 -30.70 -14.05
N PHE A 330 -3.41 -31.05 -13.22
CA PHE A 330 -3.40 -32.31 -12.48
C PHE A 330 -4.59 -32.42 -11.51
N GLY A 331 -4.89 -31.36 -10.75
CA GLY A 331 -6.03 -31.34 -9.83
C GLY A 331 -7.38 -31.52 -10.53
N GLN A 332 -7.55 -30.88 -11.69
CA GLN A 332 -8.74 -31.03 -12.54
C GLN A 332 -8.84 -32.43 -13.15
N GLU A 333 -7.76 -32.96 -13.71
CA GLU A 333 -7.71 -34.32 -14.27
C GLU A 333 -8.02 -35.37 -13.20
N LEU A 334 -7.47 -35.21 -11.99
CA LEU A 334 -7.75 -36.11 -10.86
C LEU A 334 -9.21 -36.01 -10.41
N GLN A 335 -9.75 -34.80 -10.28
CA GLN A 335 -11.16 -34.60 -9.95
C GLN A 335 -12.07 -35.21 -11.02
N GLN A 336 -11.73 -35.02 -12.29
CA GLN A 336 -12.46 -35.57 -13.42
C GLN A 336 -12.39 -37.10 -13.43
N PHE A 337 -11.22 -37.69 -13.19
CA PHE A 337 -11.04 -39.13 -13.05
C PHE A 337 -11.89 -39.70 -11.92
N LEU A 338 -11.87 -39.09 -10.73
CA LEU A 338 -12.67 -39.54 -9.58
C LEU A 338 -14.17 -39.44 -9.86
N THR A 339 -14.60 -38.35 -10.50
CA THR A 339 -16.02 -38.13 -10.85
C THR A 339 -16.51 -39.10 -11.92
N GLN A 340 -15.74 -39.28 -12.99
CA GLN A 340 -16.08 -40.17 -14.10
C GLN A 340 -16.13 -41.64 -13.67
N ASN A 341 -15.27 -42.05 -12.75
CA ASN A 341 -15.18 -43.42 -12.27
C ASN A 341 -16.00 -43.67 -10.99
N SER A 342 -16.73 -42.67 -10.47
CA SER A 342 -17.54 -42.76 -9.25
C SER A 342 -18.53 -43.94 -9.27
N ALA A 343 -19.15 -44.22 -10.42
CA ALA A 343 -20.05 -45.35 -10.61
C ALA A 343 -19.33 -46.70 -10.47
N ALA A 344 -18.09 -46.82 -10.97
CA ALA A 344 -17.30 -48.05 -10.83
C ALA A 344 -16.92 -48.28 -9.36
N PHE A 345 -16.54 -47.23 -8.64
CA PHE A 345 -16.27 -47.32 -7.20
C PHE A 345 -17.52 -47.65 -6.38
N ALA A 346 -18.69 -47.13 -6.76
CA ALA A 346 -19.97 -47.45 -6.12
C ALA A 346 -20.41 -48.92 -6.36
N ALA A 347 -19.92 -49.56 -7.43
CA ALA A 347 -20.19 -50.96 -7.71
C ALA A 347 -19.34 -51.94 -6.88
N VAL A 348 -18.17 -51.52 -6.37
CA VAL A 348 -17.25 -52.39 -5.62
C VAL A 348 -17.92 -53.05 -4.41
N PRO A 349 -18.66 -52.32 -3.55
CA PRO A 349 -19.33 -52.96 -2.41
C PRO A 349 -20.45 -53.91 -2.81
N GLN A 350 -21.14 -53.66 -3.94
CA GLN A 350 -22.21 -54.53 -4.45
C GLN A 350 -21.64 -55.86 -4.95
N VAL A 351 -20.52 -55.81 -5.68
CA VAL A 351 -19.80 -57.01 -6.15
C VAL A 351 -19.27 -57.81 -4.96
N LEU A 352 -18.74 -57.14 -3.95
CA LEU A 352 -18.25 -57.79 -2.73
C LEU A 352 -19.37 -58.48 -1.94
N GLN A 353 -20.52 -57.81 -1.77
CA GLN A 353 -21.71 -58.42 -1.15
C GLN A 353 -22.20 -59.63 -1.93
N GLN A 354 -22.28 -59.52 -3.26
CA GLN A 354 -22.72 -60.61 -4.12
C GLN A 354 -21.76 -61.81 -4.02
N ASN A 355 -20.45 -61.58 -4.04
CA ASN A 355 -19.45 -62.65 -3.90
C ASN A 355 -19.56 -63.34 -2.53
N LEU A 356 -19.67 -62.57 -1.44
CA LEU A 356 -19.83 -63.12 -0.10
C LEU A 356 -21.11 -63.95 0.03
N TYR A 357 -22.21 -63.50 -0.57
CA TYR A 357 -23.47 -64.23 -0.59
C TYR A 357 -23.37 -65.55 -1.36
N LEU A 358 -22.75 -65.55 -2.56
CA LEU A 358 -22.53 -66.77 -3.35
C LEU A 358 -21.62 -67.78 -2.63
N LEU A 359 -20.61 -67.27 -1.91
CA LEU A 359 -19.72 -68.08 -1.09
C LEU A 359 -20.48 -68.67 0.10
N GLN A 360 -21.28 -67.88 0.80
CA GLN A 360 -22.15 -68.36 1.88
C GLN A 360 -23.06 -69.49 1.39
N GLN A 361 -23.74 -69.31 0.26
CA GLN A 361 -24.59 -70.34 -0.34
C GLN A 361 -23.83 -71.63 -0.68
N SER A 362 -22.57 -71.51 -1.11
CA SER A 362 -21.72 -72.67 -1.42
C SER A 362 -21.37 -73.46 -0.15
N ALA A 363 -21.11 -72.76 0.95
CA ALA A 363 -20.90 -73.37 2.27
C ALA A 363 -22.18 -74.02 2.81
N ASP A 364 -23.32 -73.33 2.74
CA ASP A 364 -24.62 -73.86 3.16
C ASP A 364 -25.00 -75.13 2.37
N SER A 365 -24.75 -75.12 1.05
CA SER A 365 -25.01 -76.29 0.20
C SER A 365 -24.17 -77.50 0.60
N ALA A 366 -22.89 -77.29 0.95
CA ALA A 366 -22.00 -78.35 1.42
C ALA A 366 -22.40 -78.86 2.82
N ALA A 367 -22.81 -77.96 3.72
CA ALA A 367 -23.31 -78.33 5.04
C ALA A 367 -24.61 -79.14 4.96
N LEU A 368 -25.55 -78.72 4.09
CA LEU A 368 -26.79 -79.44 3.85
C LEU A 368 -26.55 -80.82 3.25
N LEU A 369 -25.65 -80.92 2.27
CA LEU A 369 -25.26 -82.21 1.69
C LEU A 369 -24.67 -83.13 2.77
N ALA A 370 -23.80 -82.62 3.64
CA ALA A 370 -23.23 -83.39 4.73
C ALA A 370 -24.31 -83.89 5.71
N GLY A 371 -25.28 -83.05 6.07
CA GLY A 371 -26.41 -83.42 6.92
C GLY A 371 -27.33 -84.47 6.28
N GLN A 372 -27.68 -84.31 5.00
CA GLN A 372 -28.50 -85.28 4.26
C GLN A 372 -27.83 -86.65 4.18
N LEU A 373 -26.51 -86.68 3.98
CA LEU A 373 -25.74 -87.93 3.96
C LEU A 373 -25.56 -88.55 5.35
N ALA A 374 -25.70 -87.77 6.43
CA ALA A 374 -25.62 -88.25 7.80
C ALA A 374 -26.94 -88.85 8.31
N GLU A 375 -28.08 -88.30 7.86
CA GLU A 375 -29.42 -88.72 8.31
C GLU A 375 -30.16 -89.65 7.33
N GLY A 376 -29.76 -89.70 6.06
CA GLY A 376 -30.46 -90.46 5.01
C GLY A 376 -30.14 -91.97 4.98
N PRO A 377 -31.03 -92.81 4.40
CA PRO A 377 -30.70 -94.20 4.07
C PRO A 377 -29.54 -94.22 3.06
N PRO A 378 -28.63 -95.22 3.11
CA PRO A 378 -27.41 -95.20 2.32
C PRO A 378 -27.74 -95.13 0.84
N LEU A 379 -27.49 -93.97 0.21
CA LEU A 379 -27.35 -93.88 -1.24
C LEU A 379 -26.32 -94.95 -1.65
N PRO A 380 -26.57 -95.76 -2.70
CA PRO A 380 -25.59 -96.73 -3.15
C PRO A 380 -24.27 -96.00 -3.40
N GLY A 381 -23.17 -96.49 -2.83
CA GLY A 381 -21.95 -95.70 -2.59
C GLY A 381 -21.42 -94.90 -3.78
N ALA A 382 -21.66 -95.34 -5.02
CA ALA A 382 -21.29 -94.58 -6.23
C ALA A 382 -22.13 -93.31 -6.48
N ALA A 383 -23.41 -93.27 -6.12
CA ALA A 383 -24.33 -92.16 -6.42
C ALA A 383 -24.11 -90.91 -5.54
N ALA A 384 -23.56 -91.08 -4.33
CA ALA A 384 -23.22 -89.98 -3.43
C ALA A 384 -21.82 -89.38 -3.70
N ALA A 385 -20.97 -90.08 -4.47
CA ALA A 385 -19.61 -89.63 -4.75
C ALA A 385 -19.57 -88.37 -5.64
N ASP A 386 -20.45 -88.26 -6.63
CA ASP A 386 -20.47 -87.12 -7.55
C ASP A 386 -20.96 -85.82 -6.90
N PRO A 387 -22.04 -85.81 -6.07
CA PRO A 387 -22.39 -84.64 -5.26
C PRO A 387 -21.28 -84.21 -4.30
N LEU A 388 -20.56 -85.15 -3.68
CA LEU A 388 -19.43 -84.85 -2.80
C LEU A 388 -18.23 -84.28 -3.56
N GLN A 389 -17.93 -84.80 -4.76
CA GLN A 389 -16.90 -84.23 -5.62
C GLN A 389 -17.30 -82.82 -6.06
N LEU A 390 -18.55 -82.60 -6.44
CA LEU A 390 -19.05 -81.27 -6.81
C LEU A 390 -18.96 -80.30 -5.64
N ALA A 391 -19.26 -80.74 -4.42
CA ALA A 391 -19.05 -79.95 -3.21
C ALA A 391 -17.56 -79.64 -2.98
N ALA A 392 -16.66 -80.62 -3.17
CA ALA A 392 -15.23 -80.43 -3.08
C ALA A 392 -14.70 -79.40 -4.08
N ASP A 393 -15.14 -79.47 -5.33
CA ASP A 393 -14.75 -78.55 -6.40
C ASP A 393 -15.27 -77.12 -6.09
N ARG A 394 -16.52 -77.00 -5.64
CA ARG A 394 -17.13 -75.72 -5.24
C ARG A 394 -16.43 -75.10 -4.03
N LEU A 395 -16.09 -75.89 -3.02
CA LEU A 395 -15.36 -75.42 -1.84
C LEU A 395 -13.91 -75.05 -2.19
N THR A 396 -13.27 -75.76 -3.13
CA THR A 396 -11.93 -75.41 -3.62
C THR A 396 -11.96 -74.07 -4.35
N ALA A 397 -12.90 -73.90 -5.29
CA ALA A 397 -13.11 -72.64 -6.01
C ALA A 397 -13.49 -71.50 -5.04
N GLY A 398 -14.34 -71.80 -4.05
CA GLY A 398 -14.75 -70.87 -3.01
C GLY A 398 -13.58 -70.42 -2.12
N SER A 399 -12.65 -71.31 -1.78
CA SER A 399 -11.42 -70.95 -1.05
C SER A 399 -10.55 -69.97 -1.85
N GLY A 400 -10.39 -70.20 -3.16
CA GLY A 400 -9.69 -69.26 -4.05
C GLY A 400 -10.40 -67.90 -4.14
N ALA A 401 -11.72 -67.91 -4.33
CA ALA A 401 -12.52 -66.68 -4.37
C ALA A 401 -12.48 -65.91 -3.03
N LEU A 402 -12.44 -66.60 -1.89
CA LEU A 402 -12.26 -65.98 -0.56
C LEU A 402 -10.89 -65.31 -0.42
N GLN A 403 -9.84 -65.86 -1.00
CA GLN A 403 -8.52 -65.22 -1.03
C GLN A 403 -8.55 -63.90 -1.82
N HIS A 404 -9.15 -63.90 -3.01
CA HIS A 404 -9.29 -62.67 -3.80
C HIS A 404 -10.21 -61.65 -3.12
N THR A 405 -11.29 -62.11 -2.49
CA THR A 405 -12.19 -61.27 -1.70
C THR A 405 -11.47 -60.63 -0.52
N ALA A 406 -10.66 -61.39 0.23
CA ALA A 406 -9.87 -60.86 1.33
C ALA A 406 -8.83 -59.82 0.86
N ALA A 407 -8.19 -60.04 -0.29
CA ALA A 407 -7.26 -59.07 -0.88
C ALA A 407 -7.98 -57.77 -1.28
N LEU A 408 -9.18 -57.87 -1.86
CA LEU A 408 -9.98 -56.70 -2.23
C LEU A 408 -10.48 -55.94 -0.99
N PHE A 409 -10.95 -56.64 0.05
CA PHE A 409 -11.32 -56.04 1.34
C PHE A 409 -10.13 -55.33 2.00
N ALA A 410 -8.91 -55.88 1.90
CA ALA A 410 -7.70 -55.23 2.39
C ALA A 410 -7.37 -53.95 1.60
N ALA A 411 -7.47 -53.98 0.27
CA ALA A 411 -7.27 -52.81 -0.58
C ALA A 411 -8.30 -51.70 -0.29
N VAL A 412 -9.56 -52.07 -0.07
CA VAL A 412 -10.61 -51.14 0.36
C VAL A 412 -10.28 -50.53 1.71
N ASN A 413 -9.79 -51.31 2.68
CA ASN A 413 -9.40 -50.78 3.99
C ASN A 413 -8.15 -49.88 3.94
N THR A 414 -7.25 -50.07 2.97
CA THR A 414 -6.13 -49.15 2.74
C THR A 414 -6.61 -47.81 2.18
N LEU A 415 -7.61 -47.84 1.30
CA LEU A 415 -8.20 -46.64 0.70
C LEU A 415 -9.12 -45.90 1.67
N ALA A 416 -9.90 -46.64 2.47
CA ALA A 416 -10.84 -46.12 3.45
C ALA A 416 -10.62 -46.83 4.80
N PRO A 417 -9.68 -46.35 5.63
CA PRO A 417 -9.38 -46.94 6.92
C PRO A 417 -10.63 -47.05 7.79
N GLY A 418 -10.96 -48.27 8.24
CA GLY A 418 -12.14 -48.54 9.06
C GLY A 418 -13.38 -48.96 8.25
N ALA A 419 -13.35 -48.91 6.91
CA ALA A 419 -14.43 -49.44 6.07
C ALA A 419 -14.54 -50.98 6.14
N VAL A 420 -13.44 -51.65 6.48
CA VAL A 420 -13.41 -53.07 6.80
C VAL A 420 -12.66 -53.26 8.11
N PRO A 421 -13.34 -53.62 9.21
CA PRO A 421 -12.64 -53.82 10.46
C PRO A 421 -11.72 -55.05 10.40
N GLY A 422 -10.64 -55.04 11.18
CA GLY A 422 -9.64 -56.12 11.16
C GLY A 422 -10.17 -57.47 11.66
N SER A 423 -11.33 -57.49 12.32
CA SER A 423 -12.08 -58.71 12.66
C SER A 423 -12.60 -59.43 11.42
N GLU A 424 -13.07 -58.70 10.42
CA GLU A 424 -13.72 -59.22 9.22
C GLU A 424 -12.67 -59.81 8.27
N LEU A 425 -11.49 -59.19 8.17
CA LEU A 425 -10.35 -59.77 7.45
C LEU A 425 -9.89 -61.10 8.09
N ARG A 426 -9.89 -61.18 9.42
CA ARG A 426 -9.58 -62.43 10.14
C ARG A 426 -10.67 -63.48 9.96
N ALA A 427 -11.94 -63.08 9.97
CA ALA A 427 -13.07 -63.97 9.72
C ALA A 427 -13.04 -64.53 8.29
N LEU A 428 -12.67 -63.73 7.28
CA LEU A 428 -12.48 -64.20 5.90
C LEU A 428 -11.33 -65.21 5.78
N ALA A 429 -10.21 -64.96 6.44
CA ALA A 429 -9.09 -65.90 6.47
C ALA A 429 -9.49 -67.22 7.15
N GLY A 430 -10.27 -67.16 8.23
CA GLY A 430 -10.85 -68.33 8.91
C GLY A 430 -11.81 -69.10 8.02
N ALA A 431 -12.76 -68.42 7.37
CA ALA A 431 -13.69 -69.04 6.42
C ALA A 431 -12.93 -69.71 5.26
N ARG A 432 -11.88 -69.06 4.73
CA ARG A 432 -11.03 -69.66 3.68
C ARG A 432 -10.39 -70.97 4.13
N ALA A 433 -9.86 -71.00 5.35
CA ALA A 433 -9.25 -72.20 5.92
C ALA A 433 -10.29 -73.33 6.09
N SER A 434 -11.49 -73.00 6.56
CA SER A 434 -12.60 -73.95 6.67
C SER A 434 -13.12 -74.44 5.32
N PHE A 435 -13.15 -73.60 4.28
CA PHE A 435 -13.42 -74.01 2.90
C PHE A 435 -12.37 -74.99 2.36
N ALA A 436 -11.08 -74.72 2.57
CA ALA A 436 -10.01 -75.61 2.13
C ALA A 436 -10.04 -76.97 2.86
N ALA A 437 -10.31 -76.95 4.17
CA ALA A 437 -10.48 -78.16 4.97
C ALA A 437 -11.72 -78.96 4.51
N GLY A 438 -12.86 -78.29 4.32
CA GLY A 438 -14.08 -78.91 3.82
C GLY A 438 -13.91 -79.50 2.41
N ALA A 439 -13.22 -78.79 1.51
CA ALA A 439 -12.91 -79.28 0.18
C ALA A 439 -12.10 -80.58 0.21
N THR A 440 -11.05 -80.60 1.03
CA THR A 440 -10.22 -81.80 1.23
C THR A 440 -11.04 -82.97 1.77
N GLN A 441 -11.92 -82.69 2.74
CA GLN A 441 -12.77 -83.72 3.35
C GLN A 441 -13.81 -84.28 2.38
N ALA A 442 -14.47 -83.41 1.62
CA ALA A 442 -15.44 -83.80 0.60
C ALA A 442 -14.78 -84.62 -0.53
N ALA A 443 -13.58 -84.22 -0.97
CA ALA A 443 -12.81 -84.97 -1.97
C ALA A 443 -12.40 -86.36 -1.46
N HIS A 444 -11.95 -86.45 -0.19
CA HIS A 444 -11.59 -87.72 0.43
C HIS A 444 -12.81 -88.65 0.56
N LEU A 445 -13.96 -88.13 1.00
CA LEU A 445 -15.22 -88.87 1.08
C LEU A 445 -15.69 -89.35 -0.31
N ALA A 446 -15.59 -88.50 -1.33
CA ALA A 446 -15.93 -88.88 -2.71
C ALA A 446 -15.01 -89.99 -3.25
N ALA A 447 -13.70 -89.90 -3.00
CA ALA A 447 -12.72 -90.89 -3.42
C ALA A 447 -12.93 -92.24 -2.71
N ALA A 448 -13.20 -92.23 -1.39
CA ALA A 448 -13.49 -93.43 -0.62
C ALA A 448 -14.72 -94.17 -1.14
N LEU A 449 -15.78 -93.42 -1.49
CA LEU A 449 -17.00 -93.95 -2.09
C LEU A 449 -16.77 -94.56 -3.48
N ARG A 450 -15.98 -93.91 -4.34
CA ARG A 450 -15.60 -94.45 -5.67
C ARG A 450 -14.77 -95.72 -5.56
N GLY A 451 -13.96 -95.84 -4.51
CA GLY A 451 -13.18 -97.04 -4.17
C GLY A 451 -14.00 -98.19 -3.57
N GLY A 452 -15.33 -98.06 -3.45
CA GLY A 452 -16.21 -99.08 -2.84
C GLY A 452 -16.21 -99.09 -1.31
N GLY A 453 -15.63 -98.06 -0.67
CA GLY A 453 -15.62 -97.88 0.79
C GLY A 453 -16.95 -97.35 1.36
N LYS A 454 -17.07 -97.37 2.70
CA LYS A 454 -18.19 -96.75 3.42
C LYS A 454 -17.87 -95.29 3.76
N LEU A 455 -18.91 -94.46 3.92
CA LEU A 455 -18.76 -93.10 4.44
C LEU A 455 -18.24 -93.13 5.88
N ASP A 456 -17.22 -92.34 6.18
CA ASP A 456 -16.73 -92.11 7.53
C ASP A 456 -17.60 -91.03 8.22
N PRO A 457 -18.36 -91.39 9.27
CA PRO A 457 -19.24 -90.44 9.97
C PRO A 457 -18.49 -89.26 10.59
N ALA A 458 -17.26 -89.48 11.07
CA ALA A 458 -16.46 -88.41 11.67
C ALA A 458 -16.01 -87.41 10.59
N ALA A 459 -15.61 -87.91 9.43
CA ALA A 459 -15.25 -87.08 8.31
C ALA A 459 -16.44 -86.29 7.74
N LEU A 460 -17.63 -86.90 7.71
CA LEU A 460 -18.85 -86.25 7.27
C LEU A 460 -19.30 -85.15 8.24
N ALA A 461 -19.23 -85.41 9.55
CA ALA A 461 -19.50 -84.41 10.58
C ALA A 461 -18.53 -83.22 10.46
N GLN A 462 -17.23 -83.48 10.25
CA GLN A 462 -16.23 -82.44 10.04
C GLN A 462 -16.48 -81.61 8.78
N LEU A 463 -16.94 -82.21 7.68
CA LEU A 463 -17.36 -81.47 6.48
C LEU A 463 -18.53 -80.52 6.80
N GLY A 464 -19.55 -81.04 7.49
CA GLY A 464 -20.71 -80.27 7.92
C GLY A 464 -20.35 -79.09 8.82
N GLU A 465 -19.55 -79.34 9.87
CA GLU A 465 -19.10 -78.32 10.81
C GLU A 465 -18.23 -77.24 10.15
N ASN A 466 -17.26 -77.63 9.31
CA ASN A 466 -16.41 -76.67 8.61
C ASN A 466 -17.22 -75.81 7.64
N SER A 467 -18.19 -76.40 6.95
CA SER A 467 -19.06 -75.69 6.02
C SER A 467 -20.01 -74.74 6.77
N ALA A 468 -20.66 -75.20 7.84
CA ALA A 468 -21.53 -74.37 8.67
C ALA A 468 -20.79 -73.20 9.32
N ARG A 469 -19.59 -73.44 9.88
CA ARG A 469 -18.75 -72.38 10.46
C ARG A 469 -18.35 -71.33 9.42
N SER A 470 -18.09 -71.76 8.18
CA SER A 470 -17.77 -70.84 7.10
C SER A 470 -18.98 -70.01 6.69
N ALA A 471 -20.17 -70.64 6.59
CA ALA A 471 -21.40 -69.94 6.27
C ALA A 471 -21.78 -68.90 7.32
N GLU A 472 -21.63 -69.23 8.60
CA GLU A 472 -21.85 -68.29 9.72
C GLU A 472 -20.88 -67.11 9.68
N ALA A 473 -19.58 -67.38 9.48
CA ALA A 473 -18.57 -66.33 9.36
C ALA A 473 -18.88 -65.37 8.18
N LEU A 474 -19.25 -65.92 7.02
CA LEU A 474 -19.59 -65.12 5.84
C LEU A 474 -20.88 -64.32 6.03
N GLY A 475 -21.90 -64.90 6.67
CA GLY A 475 -23.13 -64.18 7.02
C GLY A 475 -22.91 -63.03 8.01
N GLY A 476 -22.01 -63.22 9.00
CA GLY A 476 -21.60 -62.17 9.92
C GLY A 476 -20.89 -61.02 9.21
N ILE A 477 -20.00 -61.32 8.25
CA ILE A 477 -19.32 -60.31 7.42
C ILE A 477 -20.33 -59.57 6.53
N LEU A 478 -21.24 -60.31 5.87
CA LEU A 478 -22.24 -59.74 4.96
C LEU A 478 -23.14 -58.71 5.66
N THR A 479 -23.54 -59.00 6.91
CA THR A 479 -24.40 -58.12 7.72
C THR A 479 -23.71 -56.80 8.08
N ARG A 480 -22.43 -56.84 8.46
CA ARG A 480 -21.68 -55.65 8.89
C ARG A 480 -21.16 -54.82 7.73
N TYR A 481 -20.62 -55.49 6.71
CA TYR A 481 -20.18 -54.83 5.48
C TYR A 481 -21.35 -54.19 4.72
N GLY A 482 -22.56 -54.71 4.94
CA GLY A 482 -23.86 -54.23 4.45
C GLY A 482 -24.02 -52.71 4.38
N ALA A 483 -23.94 -52.05 5.54
CA ALA A 483 -24.25 -50.63 5.67
C ALA A 483 -23.01 -49.77 5.97
N GLU A 484 -22.19 -50.18 6.94
CA GLU A 484 -21.11 -49.34 7.47
C GLU A 484 -19.93 -49.21 6.49
N GLY A 485 -19.50 -50.32 5.89
CA GLY A 485 -18.41 -50.33 4.92
C GLY A 485 -18.75 -49.58 3.62
N GLN A 486 -20.01 -49.62 3.19
CA GLN A 486 -20.49 -48.89 2.02
C GLN A 486 -20.46 -47.37 2.24
N HIS A 487 -21.01 -46.92 3.36
CA HIS A 487 -21.02 -45.50 3.70
C HIS A 487 -19.61 -44.95 3.94
N ALA A 488 -18.72 -45.71 4.57
CA ALA A 488 -17.33 -45.32 4.79
C ALA A 488 -16.58 -45.11 3.46
N LEU A 489 -16.67 -46.06 2.52
CA LEU A 489 -16.00 -45.94 1.22
C LEU A 489 -16.54 -44.76 0.39
N GLN A 490 -17.87 -44.59 0.36
CA GLN A 490 -18.49 -43.45 -0.33
C GLN A 490 -18.07 -42.11 0.29
N GLY A 491 -18.03 -42.05 1.63
CA GLY A 491 -17.58 -40.86 2.37
C GLY A 491 -16.13 -40.49 2.03
N THR A 492 -15.22 -41.47 2.02
CA THR A 492 -13.81 -41.23 1.67
C THR A 492 -13.64 -40.78 0.22
N LEU A 493 -14.36 -41.37 -0.73
CA LEU A 493 -14.29 -40.95 -2.13
C LEU A 493 -14.84 -39.53 -2.35
N GLN A 494 -15.91 -39.17 -1.63
CA GLN A 494 -16.45 -37.83 -1.66
C GLN A 494 -15.44 -36.82 -1.08
N GLN A 495 -14.79 -37.16 0.04
CA GLN A 495 -13.74 -36.33 0.64
C GLN A 495 -12.54 -36.16 -0.31
N LEU A 496 -12.10 -37.23 -0.98
CA LEU A 496 -11.01 -37.16 -1.96
C LEU A 496 -11.37 -36.28 -3.17
N THR A 497 -12.62 -36.37 -3.65
CA THR A 497 -13.11 -35.55 -4.77
C THR A 497 -13.16 -34.07 -4.39
N VAL A 498 -13.65 -33.75 -3.18
CA VAL A 498 -13.67 -32.39 -2.63
C VAL A 498 -12.26 -31.86 -2.41
N ALA A 499 -11.36 -32.67 -1.84
CA ALA A 499 -9.97 -32.29 -1.63
C ALA A 499 -9.24 -32.00 -2.94
N ALA A 500 -9.45 -32.82 -3.98
CA ALA A 500 -8.90 -32.59 -5.32
C ALA A 500 -9.44 -31.29 -5.94
N GLY A 501 -10.74 -31.00 -5.81
CA GLY A 501 -11.33 -29.74 -6.27
C GLY A 501 -10.82 -28.51 -5.53
N ASN A 502 -10.68 -28.60 -4.20
CA ASN A 502 -10.13 -27.52 -3.37
C ASN A 502 -8.67 -27.24 -3.72
N ALA A 503 -7.86 -28.29 -3.92
CA ALA A 503 -6.48 -28.17 -4.36
C ALA A 503 -6.38 -27.54 -5.76
N ALA A 504 -7.23 -27.95 -6.71
CA ALA A 504 -7.28 -27.36 -8.05
C ALA A 504 -7.62 -25.87 -8.01
N THR A 505 -8.59 -25.48 -7.18
CA THR A 505 -9.02 -24.07 -7.03
C THR A 505 -7.92 -23.23 -6.39
N ALA A 506 -7.31 -23.71 -5.30
CA ALA A 506 -6.20 -23.04 -4.64
C ALA A 506 -5.00 -22.84 -5.58
N LEU A 507 -4.71 -23.83 -6.44
CA LEU A 507 -3.65 -23.75 -7.44
C LEU A 507 -4.02 -22.84 -8.63
N GLN A 508 -5.29 -22.69 -8.99
CA GLN A 508 -5.74 -21.73 -10.01
C GLN A 508 -5.60 -20.27 -9.57
N GLU A 509 -5.78 -19.99 -8.28
CA GLU A 509 -5.59 -18.65 -7.72
C GLU A 509 -4.12 -18.31 -7.46
N ALA A 510 -3.25 -19.32 -7.40
CA ALA A 510 -1.84 -19.14 -7.08
C ALA A 510 -1.08 -18.20 -8.03
N PRO A 511 -1.24 -18.26 -9.38
CA PRO A 511 -0.55 -17.34 -10.29
C PRO A 511 -0.85 -15.86 -10.02
N ALA A 512 -2.10 -15.50 -9.72
CA ALA A 512 -2.47 -14.12 -9.41
C ALA A 512 -1.85 -13.65 -8.09
N ARG A 513 -1.78 -14.52 -7.09
CA ARG A 513 -1.16 -14.22 -5.79
C ARG A 513 0.37 -14.16 -5.89
N LEU A 514 0.99 -15.01 -6.72
CA LEU A 514 2.43 -15.00 -6.99
C LEU A 514 2.85 -13.75 -7.75
N ALA A 515 2.05 -13.28 -8.72
CA ALA A 515 2.30 -12.00 -9.42
C ALA A 515 2.21 -10.78 -8.47
N ALA A 516 1.26 -10.79 -7.53
CA ALA A 516 1.20 -9.76 -6.48
C ALA A 516 2.41 -9.81 -5.55
N LEU A 517 2.89 -11.01 -5.19
CA LEU A 517 4.08 -11.20 -4.37
C LEU A 517 5.36 -10.73 -5.10
N ASP A 518 5.48 -10.99 -6.40
CA ASP A 518 6.58 -10.51 -7.24
C ASP A 518 6.65 -8.98 -7.25
N THR A 519 5.50 -8.31 -7.39
CA THR A 519 5.41 -6.83 -7.32
C THR A 519 5.87 -6.29 -5.95
N VAL A 520 5.44 -6.92 -4.86
CA VAL A 520 5.84 -6.52 -3.49
C VAL A 520 7.34 -6.72 -3.26
N LEU A 521 7.92 -7.80 -3.77
CA LEU A 521 9.36 -8.06 -3.65
C LEU A 521 10.21 -7.09 -4.48
N ASP A 522 9.72 -6.66 -5.65
CA ASP A 522 10.38 -5.65 -6.49
C ASP A 522 10.37 -4.25 -5.83
N GLU A 523 9.21 -3.85 -5.27
CA GLU A 523 9.07 -2.61 -4.50
C GLU A 523 9.95 -2.63 -3.24
N ALA A 524 9.97 -3.74 -2.51
CA ALA A 524 10.84 -3.92 -1.33
C ALA A 524 12.33 -3.86 -1.71
N GLY A 525 12.73 -4.49 -2.81
CA GLY A 525 14.09 -4.43 -3.34
C GLY A 525 14.52 -2.99 -3.67
N THR A 526 13.64 -2.24 -4.33
CA THR A 526 13.87 -0.84 -4.69
C THR A 526 14.02 0.05 -3.44
N ALA A 527 13.15 -0.13 -2.44
CA ALA A 527 13.21 0.63 -1.18
C ALA A 527 14.50 0.34 -0.40
N ILE A 528 14.93 -0.93 -0.35
CA ILE A 528 16.18 -1.33 0.31
C ILE A 528 17.39 -0.71 -0.41
N GLN A 529 17.41 -0.74 -1.75
CA GLN A 529 18.48 -0.12 -2.54
C GLN A 529 18.57 1.40 -2.31
N TYR A 530 17.43 2.07 -2.22
CA TYR A 530 17.39 3.49 -1.91
C TYR A 530 17.94 3.78 -0.50
N GLY A 531 17.54 2.97 0.49
CA GLY A 531 18.07 3.02 1.84
C GLY A 531 19.58 2.80 1.92
N GLN A 532 20.11 1.80 1.21
CA GLN A 532 21.55 1.52 1.13
C GLN A 532 22.32 2.69 0.50
N THR A 533 21.79 3.27 -0.57
CA THR A 533 22.39 4.43 -1.24
C THR A 533 22.39 5.67 -0.33
N GLY A 534 21.29 5.92 0.38
CA GLY A 534 21.17 7.00 1.34
C GLY A 534 22.13 6.84 2.54
N LEU A 535 22.24 5.63 3.10
CA LEU A 535 23.18 5.36 4.19
C LEU A 535 24.64 5.46 3.72
N ALA A 536 24.96 4.99 2.51
CA ALA A 536 26.29 5.12 1.93
C ALA A 536 26.70 6.58 1.75
N ALA A 537 25.77 7.43 1.27
CA ALA A 537 26.01 8.86 1.09
C ALA A 537 26.25 9.61 2.42
N LEU A 538 25.77 9.09 3.55
CA LEU A 538 26.01 9.65 4.88
C LEU A 538 27.28 9.11 5.54
N ARG A 539 27.73 7.90 5.16
CA ARG A 539 28.85 7.19 5.80
C ARG A 539 30.20 7.84 5.53
N GLU A 540 30.46 8.21 4.28
CA GLU A 540 31.73 8.86 3.87
C GLU A 540 31.90 10.22 4.55
N PRO A 541 30.94 11.16 4.47
CA PRO A 541 31.05 12.45 5.14
C PRO A 541 31.21 12.34 6.65
N LEU A 542 30.45 11.45 7.31
CA LEU A 542 30.58 11.25 8.76
C LEU A 542 31.94 10.68 9.17
N GLN A 543 32.56 9.83 8.35
CA GLN A 543 33.90 9.33 8.63
C GLN A 543 34.93 10.44 8.53
N VAL A 544 34.89 11.24 7.47
CA VAL A 544 35.80 12.37 7.27
C VAL A 544 35.66 13.37 8.43
N MET A 545 34.43 13.75 8.78
CA MET A 545 34.17 14.66 9.90
C MET A 545 34.63 14.09 11.25
N SER A 546 34.44 12.79 11.51
CA SER A 546 34.91 12.18 12.75
C SER A 546 36.44 12.12 12.84
N ASP A 547 37.11 11.81 11.74
CA ASP A 547 38.57 11.75 11.70
C ASP A 547 39.18 13.15 11.85
N GLU A 548 38.53 14.18 11.29
CA GLU A 548 38.89 15.59 11.48
C GLU A 548 38.65 16.07 12.92
N VAL A 549 37.50 15.75 13.51
CA VAL A 549 37.17 16.07 14.92
C VAL A 549 38.17 15.42 15.86
N ARG A 550 38.53 14.16 15.62
CA ARG A 550 39.54 13.44 16.42
C ARG A 550 40.94 14.01 16.24
N ALA A 551 41.32 14.39 15.02
CA ALA A 551 42.58 15.06 14.77
C ALA A 551 42.64 16.43 15.46
N ALA A 552 41.52 17.17 15.46
CA ALA A 552 41.37 18.44 16.16
C ALA A 552 41.42 18.25 17.68
N GLU A 553 40.75 17.24 18.24
CA GLU A 553 40.79 16.91 19.67
C GLU A 553 42.21 16.55 20.12
N ALA A 554 42.89 15.64 19.41
CA ALA A 554 44.25 15.22 19.73
C ALA A 554 45.24 16.39 19.61
N GLY A 555 45.09 17.21 18.56
CA GLY A 555 45.87 18.43 18.36
C GLY A 555 45.62 19.48 19.44
N MET A 556 44.36 19.66 19.85
CA MET A 556 43.97 20.67 20.83
C MET A 556 44.37 20.25 22.25
N ASN A 557 44.15 19.00 22.65
CA ASN A 557 44.57 18.47 23.96
C ASN A 557 46.09 18.52 24.14
N GLY A 558 46.86 18.13 23.13
CA GLY A 558 48.33 18.21 23.18
C GLY A 558 48.85 19.65 23.29
N ARG A 559 48.20 20.59 22.62
CA ARG A 559 48.57 22.02 22.64
C ARG A 559 48.03 22.75 23.87
N LEU A 560 46.86 22.39 24.40
CA LEU A 560 46.34 22.87 25.68
C LEU A 560 47.23 22.41 26.83
N ALA A 561 47.75 21.18 26.79
CA ALA A 561 48.70 20.71 27.78
C ALA A 561 49.99 21.55 27.75
N ALA A 562 50.55 21.80 26.57
CA ALA A 562 51.73 22.66 26.41
C ALA A 562 51.46 24.13 26.80
N PHE A 563 50.28 24.65 26.47
CA PHE A 563 49.87 26.01 26.80
C PHE A 563 49.57 26.16 28.30
N SER A 564 48.89 25.21 28.92
CA SER A 564 48.64 25.15 30.36
C SER A 564 49.96 25.07 31.14
N ASP A 565 50.92 24.27 30.66
CA ASP A 565 52.27 24.20 31.22
C ASP A 565 52.97 25.57 31.13
N PHE A 566 52.88 26.26 29.99
CA PHE A 566 53.40 27.62 29.83
C PHE A 566 52.72 28.62 30.79
N ILE A 567 51.39 28.64 30.86
CA ILE A 567 50.64 29.57 31.73
C ILE A 567 50.91 29.30 33.22
N THR A 568 51.07 28.04 33.61
CA THR A 568 51.24 27.65 35.02
C THR A 568 52.70 27.78 35.47
N ASN A 569 53.65 27.41 34.61
CA ASN A 569 55.06 27.29 34.99
C ASN A 569 55.98 28.37 34.42
N VAL A 570 55.63 29.01 33.30
CA VAL A 570 56.51 29.94 32.55
C VAL A 570 56.01 31.39 32.64
N LEU A 571 54.71 31.63 32.40
CA LEU A 571 54.10 32.96 32.44
C LEU A 571 54.30 33.70 33.78
N PRO A 572 54.23 33.06 34.96
CA PRO A 572 54.50 33.74 36.23
C PRO A 572 55.95 34.21 36.35
N ARG A 573 56.91 33.53 35.70
CA ARG A 573 58.32 33.96 35.66
C ARG A 573 58.48 35.20 34.79
N ILE A 574 57.76 35.25 33.67
CA ILE A 574 57.69 36.39 32.75
C ILE A 574 57.03 37.59 33.45
N GLN A 575 55.86 37.41 34.07
CA GLN A 575 55.10 38.45 34.77
C GLN A 575 55.87 39.04 35.96
N ASN A 576 56.57 38.22 36.75
CA ASN A 576 57.33 38.70 37.89
C ASN A 576 58.71 39.26 37.49
N GLY A 577 59.28 38.80 36.37
CA GLY A 577 60.60 39.21 35.89
C GLY A 577 60.61 40.50 35.07
N LEU A 578 59.57 40.74 34.26
CA LEU A 578 59.50 41.86 33.33
C LEU A 578 59.38 43.24 34.00
N PRO A 579 58.47 43.49 34.96
CA PRO A 579 58.39 44.80 35.62
C PRO A 579 59.71 45.17 36.32
N ALA A 580 60.33 44.19 36.97
CA ALA A 580 61.63 44.35 37.62
C ALA A 580 62.79 44.55 36.62
N ALA A 581 62.69 44.03 35.39
CA ALA A 581 63.65 44.32 34.33
C ALA A 581 63.41 45.71 33.72
N GLY A 582 62.14 46.11 33.61
CA GLY A 582 61.70 47.40 33.07
C GLY A 582 62.14 48.58 33.90
N GLU A 583 61.89 48.55 35.22
CA GLU A 583 62.38 49.60 36.12
C GLU A 583 63.91 49.76 36.03
N LYS A 584 64.63 48.65 35.81
CA LYS A 584 66.10 48.65 35.70
C LYS A 584 66.60 49.18 34.35
N ILE A 585 65.91 48.85 33.26
CA ILE A 585 66.20 49.40 31.92
C ILE A 585 65.87 50.89 31.90
N HIS A 586 64.75 51.29 32.49
CA HIS A 586 64.37 52.69 32.66
C HIS A 586 65.44 53.47 33.44
N THR A 587 65.90 52.91 34.57
CA THR A 587 67.00 53.52 35.36
C THR A 587 68.29 53.64 34.54
N ALA A 588 68.63 52.64 33.72
CA ALA A 588 69.82 52.68 32.86
C ALA A 588 69.68 53.72 31.73
N ALA A 589 68.49 53.87 31.16
CA ALA A 589 68.17 54.87 30.15
C ALA A 589 68.13 56.29 30.73
N GLU A 590 67.61 56.48 31.95
CA GLU A 590 67.67 57.76 32.66
C GLU A 590 69.12 58.17 32.95
N PHE A 591 69.95 57.22 33.35
CA PHE A 591 71.39 57.46 33.51
C PHE A 591 72.04 57.89 32.18
N ALA A 592 71.68 57.24 31.07
CA ALA A 592 72.14 57.61 29.74
C ALA A 592 71.69 59.02 29.31
N ARG A 593 70.42 59.37 29.53
CA ARG A 593 69.85 60.67 29.14
C ARG A 593 70.37 61.84 29.96
N ASN A 594 70.45 61.65 31.28
CA ASN A 594 70.58 62.76 32.22
C ASN A 594 71.97 62.84 32.88
N ASP A 595 72.62 61.71 33.09
CA ASP A 595 73.87 61.64 33.87
C ASP A 595 75.12 61.47 32.99
N LEU A 596 74.97 60.98 31.75
CA LEU A 596 76.06 60.76 30.79
C LEU A 596 76.54 62.06 30.09
N PRO A 597 75.67 62.98 29.65
CA PRO A 597 76.11 64.23 29.02
C PRO A 597 76.77 65.16 30.06
N GLY A 598 78.07 65.48 29.87
CA GLY A 598 78.85 66.32 30.81
C GLY A 598 79.89 65.57 31.67
N LEU A 599 80.30 64.38 31.22
CA LEU A 599 81.22 63.43 31.85
C LEU A 599 82.55 64.01 32.41
N GLU A 600 83.01 65.18 31.93
CA GLU A 600 84.26 65.79 32.40
C GLU A 600 84.17 66.39 33.82
N ASP A 601 83.00 66.82 34.32
CA ASP A 601 82.93 67.67 35.53
C ASP A 601 82.48 66.96 36.84
N LYS A 602 81.96 65.74 36.81
CA LYS A 602 81.32 65.09 38.00
C LYS A 602 81.85 63.69 38.35
N PHE A 603 83.16 63.48 38.25
CA PHE A 603 83.84 62.18 38.40
C PHE A 603 83.71 61.46 39.76
N ARG A 604 83.09 62.03 40.82
CA ARG A 604 83.04 61.41 42.17
C ARG A 604 81.69 60.82 42.59
N LEU A 605 80.56 61.33 42.07
CA LEU A 605 79.20 60.84 42.42
C LEU A 605 78.79 59.61 41.60
N VAL A 606 79.43 59.41 40.45
CA VAL A 606 79.12 58.38 39.45
C VAL A 606 79.65 57.00 39.87
N SER A 607 80.81 56.91 40.51
CA SER A 607 81.45 55.63 40.92
C SER A 607 80.59 54.80 41.89
N GLU A 608 79.90 55.43 42.85
CA GLU A 608 79.05 54.72 43.82
C GLU A 608 77.76 54.18 43.19
N ARG A 609 77.12 54.95 42.28
CA ARG A 609 75.90 54.51 41.56
C ARG A 609 76.18 53.44 40.51
N ILE A 610 77.26 53.57 39.75
CA ILE A 610 77.71 52.58 38.76
C ILE A 610 77.98 51.23 39.45
N THR A 611 78.71 51.23 40.57
CA THR A 611 79.07 49.99 41.29
C THR A 611 77.85 49.30 41.93
N ALA A 612 76.83 50.06 42.35
CA ALA A 612 75.60 49.50 42.94
C ALA A 612 74.54 49.07 41.91
N GLY A 613 74.48 49.72 40.74
CA GLY A 613 73.46 49.50 39.71
C GLY A 613 73.80 48.43 38.67
N LEU A 614 75.06 48.35 38.23
CA LEU A 614 75.47 47.46 37.14
C LEU A 614 75.24 45.96 37.39
N PRO A 615 75.55 45.40 38.58
CA PRO A 615 75.27 43.99 38.85
C PRO A 615 73.77 43.66 38.81
N ARG A 616 72.91 44.62 39.14
CA ARG A 616 71.44 44.44 39.12
C ARG A 616 70.87 44.52 37.71
N ALA A 617 71.43 45.40 36.87
CA ALA A 617 71.10 45.52 35.46
C ALA A 617 71.59 44.32 34.64
N ASP A 618 72.78 43.79 34.96
CA ASP A 618 73.32 42.54 34.39
C ASP A 618 72.36 41.36 34.60
N GLN A 619 71.87 41.17 35.82
CA GLN A 619 70.85 40.16 36.08
C GLN A 619 69.52 40.40 35.34
N GLY A 620 69.15 41.67 35.10
CA GLY A 620 67.92 42.03 34.38
C GLY A 620 68.02 41.74 32.88
N VAL A 621 69.11 42.15 32.25
CA VAL A 621 69.38 41.94 30.82
C VAL A 621 69.56 40.45 30.52
N ASN A 622 70.30 39.72 31.35
CA ASN A 622 70.48 38.28 31.18
C ASN A 622 69.16 37.49 31.32
N ARG A 623 68.32 37.83 32.31
CA ARG A 623 66.99 37.19 32.46
C ARG A 623 66.04 37.51 31.31
N ALA A 624 66.00 38.76 30.85
CA ALA A 624 65.20 39.14 29.71
C ALA A 624 65.66 38.41 28.43
N ALA A 625 66.97 38.30 28.22
CA ALA A 625 67.53 37.58 27.09
C ALA A 625 67.30 36.07 27.14
N GLU A 626 67.33 35.44 28.33
CA GLU A 626 66.96 34.04 28.50
C GLU A 626 65.49 33.77 28.11
N LEU A 627 64.57 34.64 28.55
CA LEU A 627 63.16 34.57 28.17
C LEU A 627 62.96 34.70 26.65
N VAL A 628 63.69 35.61 26.01
CA VAL A 628 63.63 35.78 24.55
C VAL A 628 64.25 34.59 23.80
N ARG A 629 65.36 34.04 24.30
CA ARG A 629 66.10 32.98 23.63
C ARG A 629 65.39 31.62 23.73
N ASN A 630 64.79 31.34 24.87
CA ASN A 630 64.26 30.02 25.19
C ASN A 630 62.72 29.94 25.04
N ASP A 631 61.98 30.96 25.47
CA ASP A 631 60.52 30.86 25.62
C ASP A 631 59.76 31.51 24.45
N LEU A 632 60.28 32.61 23.88
CA LEU A 632 59.63 33.34 22.78
C LEU A 632 59.46 32.54 21.47
N PRO A 633 60.43 31.71 21.02
CA PRO A 633 60.29 30.93 19.80
C PRO A 633 59.21 29.84 19.92
N VAL A 634 59.02 29.28 21.12
CA VAL A 634 58.01 28.26 21.41
C VAL A 634 56.61 28.86 21.29
N LEU A 635 56.42 30.07 21.82
CA LEU A 635 55.18 30.83 21.68
C LEU A 635 54.87 31.19 20.22
N GLU A 636 55.87 31.66 19.45
CA GLU A 636 55.69 32.01 18.03
C GLU A 636 55.20 30.80 17.22
N GLN A 637 55.76 29.62 17.47
CA GLN A 637 55.37 28.39 16.79
C GLN A 637 53.97 27.90 17.18
N ALA A 638 53.61 28.00 18.45
CA ALA A 638 52.31 27.57 18.94
C ALA A 638 51.17 28.46 18.39
N VAL A 639 51.35 29.78 18.40
CA VAL A 639 50.35 30.74 17.92
C VAL A 639 50.15 30.64 16.41
N ARG A 640 51.23 30.54 15.61
CA ARG A 640 51.13 30.38 14.14
C ARG A 640 50.42 29.09 13.74
N ARG A 641 50.78 27.95 14.36
CA ARG A 641 50.14 26.66 14.06
C ARG A 641 48.66 26.65 14.44
N ALA A 642 48.28 27.28 15.54
CA ALA A 642 46.88 27.40 15.92
C ALA A 642 46.10 28.28 14.94
N ALA A 643 46.67 29.41 14.52
CA ALA A 643 46.03 30.30 13.55
C ALA A 643 45.90 29.66 12.15
N ASP A 644 46.90 28.90 11.71
CA ASP A 644 46.86 28.16 10.43
C ASP A 644 45.77 27.08 10.42
N THR A 645 45.62 26.31 11.50
CA THR A 645 44.54 25.31 11.65
C THR A 645 43.15 25.98 11.60
N VAL A 646 42.96 27.11 12.28
CA VAL A 646 41.70 27.87 12.23
C VAL A 646 41.43 28.42 10.82
N ARG A 647 42.48 28.75 10.05
CA ARG A 647 42.38 29.25 8.67
C ARG A 647 42.04 28.14 7.66
N GLU A 648 42.46 26.90 7.89
CA GLU A 648 42.09 25.72 7.09
C GLU A 648 40.63 25.31 7.33
N ILE A 649 40.20 25.23 8.59
CA ILE A 649 38.81 24.88 8.95
C ILE A 649 37.80 25.86 8.31
N LYS A 650 38.14 27.15 8.25
CA LYS A 650 37.31 28.20 7.62
C LYS A 650 37.20 28.07 6.09
N LYS A 651 38.16 27.41 5.43
CA LYS A 651 38.13 27.19 3.98
C LYS A 651 37.29 25.98 3.58
N GLU A 652 37.16 24.99 4.46
CA GLU A 652 36.55 23.69 4.15
C GLU A 652 35.15 23.53 4.73
N VAL A 653 34.82 24.24 5.82
CA VAL A 653 33.53 24.12 6.51
C VAL A 653 32.80 25.47 6.56
N ASN A 654 31.70 25.58 5.81
CA ASN A 654 30.81 26.74 5.85
C ASN A 654 29.77 26.56 6.96
N LEU A 655 30.08 27.03 8.17
CA LEU A 655 29.23 26.90 9.36
C LEU A 655 27.82 27.51 9.18
N GLU A 656 27.64 28.44 8.24
CA GLU A 656 26.32 28.99 7.86
C GLU A 656 25.45 27.98 7.08
N GLU A 657 26.03 27.06 6.30
CA GLU A 657 25.31 26.09 5.45
C GLU A 657 24.80 24.89 6.28
N ILE A 658 25.56 24.50 7.31
CA ILE A 658 25.17 23.48 8.30
C ILE A 658 24.01 23.98 9.17
N ALA A 659 24.03 25.27 9.53
CA ALA A 659 22.94 25.94 10.23
C ALA A 659 21.65 26.02 9.39
N GLU A 660 21.75 26.28 8.08
CA GLU A 660 20.57 26.26 7.18
C GLU A 660 19.99 24.85 7.01
N LEU A 661 20.82 23.81 6.98
CA LEU A 661 20.39 22.41 6.90
C LEU A 661 19.70 21.90 8.17
N LEU A 662 20.11 22.37 9.35
CA LEU A 662 19.53 21.97 10.64
C LEU A 662 18.33 22.85 11.06
N GLY A 663 18.27 24.10 10.57
CA GLY A 663 17.22 25.07 10.88
C GLY A 663 16.16 25.29 9.79
N GLY A 664 16.20 24.53 8.70
CA GLY A 664 15.26 24.66 7.57
C GLY A 664 13.79 24.49 7.97
N ASP A 665 12.88 25.14 7.22
CA ASP A 665 11.43 25.22 7.45
C ASP A 665 10.82 23.89 7.96
N ILE A 666 10.66 23.81 9.29
CA ILE A 666 10.14 22.63 10.00
C ILE A 666 8.74 22.29 9.48
N LYS A 667 7.95 23.30 9.12
CA LYS A 667 6.60 23.12 8.59
C LYS A 667 6.67 22.54 7.17
N GLY A 668 7.44 23.15 6.28
CA GLY A 668 7.60 22.67 4.91
C GLY A 668 8.17 21.25 4.82
N THR A 669 9.14 20.92 5.67
CA THR A 669 9.76 19.59 5.73
C THR A 669 8.85 18.54 6.36
N SER A 670 8.10 18.92 7.40
CA SER A 670 7.09 18.06 8.01
C SER A 670 5.92 17.77 7.07
N ASP A 671 5.45 18.78 6.32
CA ASP A 671 4.39 18.63 5.32
C ASP A 671 4.83 17.73 4.16
N PHE A 672 6.09 17.84 3.72
CA PHE A 672 6.69 16.95 2.72
C PHE A 672 6.74 15.48 3.17
N LEU A 673 7.13 15.23 4.43
CA LEU A 673 7.18 13.88 5.00
C LEU A 673 5.79 13.30 5.28
N ALA A 674 4.82 14.15 5.66
CA ALA A 674 3.44 13.74 5.92
C ALA A 674 2.67 13.41 4.63
N ASN A 675 3.02 14.03 3.50
CA ASN A 675 2.35 13.83 2.21
C ASN A 675 3.39 13.61 1.09
N PRO A 676 4.15 12.50 1.11
CA PRO A 676 5.30 12.30 0.23
C PRO A 676 4.93 12.10 -1.25
N VAL A 677 3.66 11.82 -1.53
CA VAL A 677 3.16 11.60 -2.89
C VAL A 677 2.01 12.54 -3.15
N VAL A 678 2.24 13.50 -4.05
CA VAL A 678 1.19 14.37 -4.58
C VAL A 678 0.51 13.64 -5.74
N LEU A 679 -0.76 13.27 -5.58
CA LEU A 679 -1.56 12.72 -6.67
C LEU A 679 -1.71 13.79 -7.76
N LYS A 680 -0.99 13.63 -8.87
CA LYS A 680 -1.14 14.48 -10.05
C LYS A 680 -2.26 13.94 -10.93
N GLU A 681 -3.49 14.32 -10.63
CA GLU A 681 -4.66 13.92 -11.42
C GLU A 681 -4.69 14.66 -12.77
N LYS A 682 -4.88 13.90 -13.86
CA LYS A 682 -5.17 14.43 -15.20
C LYS A 682 -6.52 13.90 -15.65
N ALA A 683 -7.59 14.64 -15.36
CA ALA A 683 -8.93 14.30 -15.82
C ALA A 683 -9.03 14.42 -17.35
N LEU A 684 -9.44 13.34 -18.00
CA LEU A 684 -9.79 13.33 -19.42
C LEU A 684 -11.30 13.57 -19.55
N TYR A 685 -11.71 14.49 -20.43
CA TYR A 685 -13.10 14.85 -20.68
C TYR A 685 -13.88 15.27 -19.42
N PRO A 686 -13.40 16.28 -18.67
CA PRO A 686 -14.02 16.68 -17.41
C PRO A 686 -15.44 17.23 -17.64
N ILE A 687 -16.40 16.64 -16.94
CA ILE A 687 -17.79 17.13 -16.88
C ILE A 687 -17.99 17.74 -15.48
N PRO A 688 -18.41 19.01 -15.38
CA PRO A 688 -18.31 19.78 -14.14
C PRO A 688 -19.30 19.37 -13.05
N ASN A 689 -20.38 18.67 -13.37
CA ASN A 689 -21.39 18.25 -12.39
C ASN A 689 -22.08 16.95 -12.82
N TYR A 690 -22.67 16.27 -11.82
CA TYR A 690 -23.32 14.98 -12.02
C TYR A 690 -24.57 15.07 -12.90
N GLY A 691 -25.37 16.14 -12.77
CA GLY A 691 -26.55 16.35 -13.61
C GLY A 691 -26.21 16.40 -15.10
N SER A 692 -25.14 17.12 -15.47
CA SER A 692 -24.64 17.19 -16.85
C SER A 692 -24.13 15.83 -17.33
N ALA A 693 -23.43 15.08 -16.47
CA ALA A 693 -22.94 13.74 -16.80
C ALA A 693 -24.07 12.71 -17.01
N MET A 694 -25.20 12.89 -16.29
CA MET A 694 -26.39 12.04 -16.40
C MET A 694 -27.37 12.49 -17.49
N THR A 695 -27.20 13.69 -18.06
CA THR A 695 -28.07 14.23 -19.11
C THR A 695 -28.19 13.28 -20.32
N PRO A 696 -27.11 12.69 -20.88
CA PRO A 696 -27.21 11.68 -21.95
C PRO A 696 -28.20 10.55 -21.65
N PHE A 697 -28.22 10.07 -20.41
CA PHE A 697 -29.09 8.98 -19.98
C PHE A 697 -30.55 9.39 -19.91
N TYR A 698 -30.85 10.51 -19.25
CA TYR A 698 -32.23 10.98 -19.11
C TYR A 698 -32.83 11.46 -20.43
N VAL A 699 -32.04 12.09 -21.30
CA VAL A 699 -32.46 12.43 -22.66
C VAL A 699 -32.85 11.17 -23.43
N VAL A 700 -31.98 10.14 -23.48
CA VAL A 700 -32.29 8.89 -24.20
C VAL A 700 -33.59 8.25 -23.69
N LEU A 701 -33.76 8.18 -22.37
CA LEU A 701 -34.95 7.63 -21.75
C LEU A 701 -36.20 8.45 -22.11
N ALA A 702 -36.10 9.78 -22.03
CA ALA A 702 -37.18 10.69 -22.40
C ALA A 702 -37.56 10.58 -23.87
N LEU A 703 -36.61 10.46 -24.81
CA LEU A 703 -36.92 10.29 -26.23
C LEU A 703 -37.67 8.98 -26.51
N TRP A 704 -37.29 7.89 -25.85
CA TRP A 704 -38.00 6.61 -26.01
C TRP A 704 -39.41 6.66 -25.43
N VAL A 705 -39.54 7.14 -24.19
CA VAL A 705 -40.84 7.29 -23.51
C VAL A 705 -41.72 8.25 -24.30
N GLY A 706 -41.17 9.36 -24.78
CA GLY A 706 -41.87 10.34 -25.60
C GLY A 706 -42.37 9.79 -26.92
N GLY A 707 -41.54 9.03 -27.64
CA GLY A 707 -41.95 8.31 -28.84
C GLY A 707 -43.05 7.28 -28.54
N THR A 708 -42.90 6.52 -27.46
CA THR A 708 -43.89 5.51 -27.04
C THR A 708 -45.23 6.13 -26.67
N LEU A 709 -45.25 7.21 -25.88
CA LEU A 709 -46.47 7.94 -25.54
C LEU A 709 -47.12 8.57 -26.77
N LEU A 710 -46.33 9.22 -27.62
CA LEU A 710 -46.79 9.80 -28.87
C LEU A 710 -47.51 8.76 -29.74
N ILE A 711 -46.87 7.61 -29.97
CA ILE A 711 -47.38 6.52 -30.82
C ILE A 711 -48.54 5.77 -30.15
N SER A 712 -48.58 5.74 -28.82
CA SER A 712 -49.65 5.07 -28.07
C SER A 712 -50.94 5.88 -28.04
N LEU A 713 -50.85 7.21 -28.02
CA LEU A 713 -51.97 8.13 -27.90
C LEU A 713 -52.52 8.59 -29.25
N LEU A 714 -51.68 8.69 -30.29
CA LEU A 714 -52.12 9.07 -31.63
C LEU A 714 -52.42 7.85 -32.50
N ARG A 715 -53.35 8.02 -33.45
CA ARG A 715 -53.74 6.96 -34.37
C ARG A 715 -52.65 6.70 -35.42
N THR A 716 -52.12 5.47 -35.44
CA THR A 716 -51.10 5.01 -36.41
C THR A 716 -51.70 4.64 -37.78
N GLY A 717 -52.99 4.30 -37.86
CA GLY A 717 -53.68 4.05 -39.12
C GLY A 717 -53.96 5.32 -39.93
N VAL A 718 -53.96 5.22 -41.26
CA VAL A 718 -54.29 6.34 -42.18
C VAL A 718 -55.68 6.15 -42.75
N ASP A 719 -56.56 7.15 -42.61
CA ASP A 719 -57.84 7.16 -43.30
C ASP A 719 -57.62 7.42 -44.79
N THR A 720 -57.94 6.45 -45.63
CA THR A 720 -57.66 6.52 -47.07
C THR A 720 -58.68 7.38 -47.82
N GLY A 721 -59.85 7.69 -47.24
CA GLY A 721 -60.90 8.48 -47.90
C GLY A 721 -61.31 7.94 -49.27
N GLY A 722 -61.17 6.62 -49.50
CA GLY A 722 -61.43 5.96 -50.78
C GLY A 722 -60.27 5.94 -51.78
N ILE A 723 -59.11 6.55 -51.48
CA ILE A 723 -57.93 6.55 -52.35
C ILE A 723 -57.10 5.29 -52.13
N ALA A 724 -56.78 4.56 -53.21
CA ALA A 724 -55.96 3.37 -53.15
C ALA A 724 -54.46 3.71 -52.96
N TYR A 725 -53.92 3.43 -51.76
CA TYR A 725 -52.50 3.57 -51.45
C TYR A 725 -51.81 2.22 -51.32
N ARG A 726 -50.52 2.15 -51.68
CA ARG A 726 -49.67 0.98 -51.40
C ARG A 726 -49.30 0.95 -49.91
N ARG A 727 -49.07 -0.24 -49.34
CA ARG A 727 -48.74 -0.42 -47.91
C ARG A 727 -47.55 0.42 -47.44
N TYR A 728 -46.45 0.41 -48.19
CA TYR A 728 -45.28 1.23 -47.87
C TYR A 728 -45.61 2.74 -47.90
N GLN A 729 -46.56 3.17 -48.74
CA GLN A 729 -46.95 4.58 -48.81
C GLN A 729 -47.73 5.00 -47.56
N LEU A 730 -48.58 4.12 -47.03
CA LEU A 730 -49.30 4.33 -45.77
C LEU A 730 -48.33 4.35 -44.58
N TYR A 731 -47.40 3.39 -44.55
CA TYR A 731 -46.38 3.30 -43.50
C TYR A 731 -45.49 4.55 -43.47
N PHE A 732 -44.80 4.88 -44.57
CA PHE A 732 -43.90 6.03 -44.62
C PHE A 732 -44.65 7.35 -44.51
N GLY A 733 -45.85 7.46 -45.08
CA GLY A 733 -46.68 8.65 -45.00
C GLY A 733 -47.02 9.02 -43.57
N ARG A 734 -47.39 8.03 -42.75
CA ARG A 734 -47.68 8.25 -41.34
C ARG A 734 -46.40 8.39 -40.50
N LEU A 735 -45.39 7.57 -40.75
CA LEU A 735 -44.12 7.61 -40.02
C LEU A 735 -43.49 9.01 -40.06
N LEU A 736 -43.52 9.70 -41.20
CA LEU A 736 -43.00 11.07 -41.31
C LEU A 736 -43.64 12.05 -40.32
N THR A 737 -44.95 11.91 -40.06
CA THR A 737 -45.68 12.75 -39.09
C THR A 737 -45.13 12.50 -37.67
N PHE A 738 -45.00 11.23 -37.28
CA PHE A 738 -44.44 10.86 -35.98
C PHE A 738 -42.97 11.25 -35.84
N LEU A 739 -42.16 11.08 -36.90
CA LEU A 739 -40.77 11.49 -36.92
C LEU A 739 -40.64 12.99 -36.71
N THR A 740 -41.49 13.80 -37.34
CA THR A 740 -41.43 15.27 -37.17
C THR A 740 -41.71 15.67 -35.72
N VAL A 741 -42.73 15.09 -35.09
CA VAL A 741 -43.04 15.37 -33.67
C VAL A 741 -41.94 14.82 -32.75
N GLY A 742 -41.37 13.65 -33.04
CA GLY A 742 -40.24 13.09 -32.31
C GLY A 742 -38.98 13.95 -32.39
N MET A 743 -38.68 14.52 -33.56
CA MET A 743 -37.57 15.48 -33.70
C MET A 743 -37.83 16.75 -32.88
N LEU A 744 -39.07 17.23 -32.84
CA LEU A 744 -39.44 18.35 -31.96
C LEU A 744 -39.28 17.99 -30.48
N GLN A 745 -39.68 16.79 -30.04
CA GLN A 745 -39.42 16.29 -28.68
C GLN A 745 -37.93 16.30 -28.36
N ALA A 746 -37.08 15.86 -29.30
CA ALA A 746 -35.64 15.88 -29.15
C ALA A 746 -35.09 17.29 -29.00
N LEU A 747 -35.50 18.21 -29.87
CA LEU A 747 -35.10 19.61 -29.82
C LEU A 747 -35.51 20.25 -28.50
N VAL A 748 -36.76 20.07 -28.05
CA VAL A 748 -37.22 20.62 -26.77
C VAL A 748 -36.38 20.06 -25.63
N ALA A 749 -36.16 18.75 -25.56
CA ALA A 749 -35.37 18.12 -24.49
C ALA A 749 -33.95 18.69 -24.40
N VAL A 750 -33.19 18.65 -25.50
CA VAL A 750 -31.77 19.07 -25.48
C VAL A 750 -31.60 20.58 -25.35
N LEU A 751 -32.47 21.39 -25.97
CA LEU A 751 -32.41 22.85 -25.81
C LEU A 751 -32.80 23.23 -24.38
N GLY A 752 -33.78 22.56 -23.78
CA GLY A 752 -34.10 22.74 -22.37
C GLY A 752 -32.93 22.40 -21.45
N ASN A 753 -32.25 21.28 -21.67
CA ASN A 753 -31.05 20.96 -20.88
C ASN A 753 -29.99 22.07 -21.01
N MET A 754 -29.71 22.54 -22.22
CA MET A 754 -28.67 23.54 -22.45
C MET A 754 -29.05 24.94 -21.93
N TYR A 755 -30.31 25.37 -22.06
CA TYR A 755 -30.72 26.75 -21.81
C TYR A 755 -31.56 26.92 -20.54
N LEU A 756 -32.40 25.95 -20.18
CA LEU A 756 -33.22 25.98 -18.97
C LEU A 756 -32.41 25.49 -17.76
N LEU A 757 -31.82 24.28 -17.86
CA LEU A 757 -31.02 23.69 -16.78
C LEU A 757 -29.55 24.11 -16.80
N LYS A 758 -29.08 24.67 -17.92
CA LYS A 758 -27.68 25.06 -18.13
C LYS A 758 -26.71 23.88 -18.00
N CYS A 759 -27.11 22.71 -18.49
CA CYS A 759 -26.25 21.52 -18.58
C CYS A 759 -24.98 21.83 -19.39
N TYR A 760 -23.85 21.35 -18.88
CA TYR A 760 -22.60 21.39 -19.62
C TYR A 760 -22.67 20.44 -20.82
N VAL A 761 -22.25 20.93 -21.98
CA VAL A 761 -22.14 20.17 -23.22
C VAL A 761 -20.93 20.70 -23.98
N ALA A 762 -19.90 19.87 -24.16
CA ALA A 762 -18.69 20.25 -24.90
C ALA A 762 -19.02 20.63 -26.35
N ASP A 763 -19.71 19.75 -27.07
CA ASP A 763 -20.04 19.89 -28.49
C ASP A 763 -21.54 20.09 -28.71
N LYS A 764 -21.98 21.33 -28.50
CA LYS A 764 -23.40 21.75 -28.54
C LYS A 764 -24.15 21.34 -29.82
N LEU A 765 -23.52 21.52 -30.98
CA LEU A 765 -24.15 21.19 -32.27
C LEU A 765 -24.37 19.69 -32.40
N TRP A 766 -23.36 18.89 -32.09
CA TRP A 766 -23.42 17.44 -32.19
C TRP A 766 -24.38 16.84 -31.17
N PHE A 767 -24.49 17.41 -29.97
CA PHE A 767 -25.48 17.00 -28.99
C PHE A 767 -26.92 17.06 -29.54
N VAL A 768 -27.25 18.14 -30.26
CA VAL A 768 -28.54 18.28 -30.93
C VAL A 768 -28.70 17.28 -32.07
N LEU A 769 -27.69 17.16 -32.94
CA LEU A 769 -27.76 16.26 -34.11
C LEU A 769 -27.87 14.78 -33.69
N PHE A 770 -27.12 14.37 -32.67
CA PHE A 770 -27.18 13.02 -32.12
C PHE A 770 -28.53 12.74 -31.46
N ALA A 771 -29.08 13.66 -30.68
CA ALA A 771 -30.41 13.48 -30.09
C ALA A 771 -31.52 13.37 -31.16
N VAL A 772 -31.42 14.15 -32.23
CA VAL A 772 -32.32 14.06 -33.39
C VAL A 772 -32.19 12.70 -34.08
N LEU A 773 -30.96 12.22 -34.33
CA LEU A 773 -30.72 10.88 -34.89
C LEU A 773 -31.32 9.77 -34.02
N ILE A 774 -31.07 9.83 -32.71
CA ILE A 774 -31.59 8.87 -31.73
C ILE A 774 -33.12 8.87 -31.74
N SER A 775 -33.74 10.05 -31.74
CA SER A 775 -35.20 10.18 -31.81
C SER A 775 -35.77 9.57 -33.09
N ILE A 776 -35.14 9.81 -34.25
CA ILE A 776 -35.55 9.21 -35.52
C ILE A 776 -35.53 7.68 -35.43
N VAL A 777 -34.44 7.11 -34.90
CA VAL A 777 -34.29 5.65 -34.74
C VAL A 777 -35.34 5.10 -33.77
N PHE A 778 -35.51 5.72 -32.60
CA PHE A 778 -36.44 5.27 -31.57
C PHE A 778 -37.89 5.34 -32.04
N VAL A 779 -38.30 6.46 -32.62
CA VAL A 779 -39.64 6.61 -33.20
C VAL A 779 -39.86 5.59 -34.32
N THR A 780 -38.87 5.32 -35.16
CA THR A 780 -38.98 4.30 -36.20
C THR A 780 -39.19 2.90 -35.61
N ILE A 781 -38.41 2.51 -34.60
CA ILE A 781 -38.53 1.20 -33.94
C ILE A 781 -39.91 1.07 -33.30
N VAL A 782 -40.30 2.02 -32.45
CA VAL A 782 -41.55 1.98 -31.71
C VAL A 782 -42.75 2.05 -32.67
N PHE A 783 -42.67 2.88 -33.70
CA PHE A 783 -43.73 3.00 -34.70
C PHE A 783 -43.89 1.71 -35.47
N THR A 784 -42.80 1.08 -35.92
CA THR A 784 -42.85 -0.24 -36.57
C THR A 784 -43.54 -1.26 -35.67
N LEU A 785 -43.16 -1.35 -34.40
CA LEU A 785 -43.73 -2.33 -33.47
C LEU A 785 -45.24 -2.12 -33.31
N VAL A 786 -45.68 -0.89 -33.08
CA VAL A 786 -47.11 -0.58 -32.91
C VAL A 786 -47.88 -0.69 -34.23
N TYR A 787 -47.27 -0.33 -35.35
CA TYR A 787 -47.90 -0.42 -36.67
C TYR A 787 -48.14 -1.86 -37.11
N ILE A 788 -47.21 -2.78 -36.79
CA ILE A 788 -47.37 -4.20 -37.11
C ILE A 788 -48.28 -4.88 -36.08
N PHE A 789 -47.99 -4.72 -34.79
CA PHE A 789 -48.59 -5.52 -33.70
C PHE A 789 -49.77 -4.83 -32.98
N GLY A 790 -50.16 -3.62 -33.37
CA GLY A 790 -51.25 -2.88 -32.72
C GLY A 790 -50.97 -2.63 -31.24
N ASN A 791 -51.96 -2.90 -30.38
CA ASN A 791 -51.83 -2.69 -28.93
C ASN A 791 -50.81 -3.63 -28.26
N LEU A 792 -50.59 -4.83 -28.81
CA LEU A 792 -49.51 -5.72 -28.35
C LEU A 792 -48.13 -5.09 -28.62
N GLY A 793 -47.99 -4.37 -29.74
CA GLY A 793 -46.77 -3.63 -30.07
C GLY A 793 -46.40 -2.58 -29.03
N LYS A 794 -47.40 -1.93 -28.41
CA LYS A 794 -47.18 -0.98 -27.31
C LYS A 794 -46.59 -1.69 -26.09
N GLY A 795 -47.15 -2.85 -25.72
CA GLY A 795 -46.62 -3.68 -24.64
C GLY A 795 -45.19 -4.14 -24.90
N ILE A 796 -44.88 -4.59 -26.12
CA ILE A 796 -43.53 -4.99 -26.52
C ILE A 796 -42.56 -3.81 -26.41
N ALA A 797 -42.95 -2.61 -26.86
CA ALA A 797 -42.10 -1.42 -26.75
C ALA A 797 -41.79 -1.04 -25.29
N ILE A 798 -42.73 -1.23 -24.37
CA ILE A 798 -42.53 -1.01 -22.93
C ILE A 798 -41.59 -2.06 -22.34
N VAL A 799 -41.79 -3.35 -22.63
CA VAL A 799 -40.89 -4.42 -22.14
C VAL A 799 -39.47 -4.20 -22.68
N PHE A 800 -39.36 -3.83 -23.95
CA PHE A 800 -38.07 -3.54 -24.58
C PHE A 800 -37.39 -2.33 -23.95
N MET A 801 -38.14 -1.30 -23.56
CA MET A 801 -37.60 -0.17 -22.78
C MET A 801 -37.01 -0.61 -21.43
N VAL A 802 -37.72 -1.45 -20.68
CA VAL A 802 -37.27 -1.91 -19.35
C VAL A 802 -35.99 -2.73 -19.46
N LEU A 803 -35.88 -3.59 -20.47
CA LEU A 803 -34.67 -4.38 -20.71
C LEU A 803 -33.48 -3.50 -21.11
N GLN A 804 -33.72 -2.50 -21.96
CA GLN A 804 -32.70 -1.54 -22.39
C GLN A 804 -32.18 -0.69 -21.22
N PHE A 805 -33.07 -0.26 -20.32
CA PHE A 805 -32.69 0.52 -19.14
C PHE A 805 -31.61 -0.20 -18.31
N SER A 806 -31.85 -1.47 -17.95
CA SER A 806 -30.94 -2.25 -17.11
C SER A 806 -29.66 -2.71 -17.80
N SER A 807 -29.69 -2.85 -19.13
CA SER A 807 -28.54 -3.36 -19.89
C SER A 807 -27.64 -2.27 -20.46
N SER A 808 -28.11 -1.03 -20.60
CA SER A 808 -27.40 0.02 -21.35
C SER A 808 -26.15 0.62 -20.68
N GLY A 809 -25.92 0.37 -19.39
CA GLY A 809 -24.80 0.96 -18.66
C GLY A 809 -24.93 2.48 -18.42
N GLY A 810 -26.17 2.97 -18.39
CA GLY A 810 -26.48 4.40 -18.28
C GLY A 810 -26.10 5.04 -16.95
N THR A 811 -26.45 4.40 -15.83
CA THR A 811 -26.17 4.87 -14.47
C THR A 811 -24.95 4.21 -13.85
N PHE A 812 -24.78 2.91 -14.10
CA PHE A 812 -23.67 2.10 -13.63
C PHE A 812 -22.97 1.44 -14.83
N PRO A 813 -21.66 1.17 -14.77
CA PRO A 813 -20.99 0.40 -15.81
C PRO A 813 -21.67 -0.95 -16.02
N VAL A 814 -21.85 -1.36 -17.28
CA VAL A 814 -22.53 -2.63 -17.57
C VAL A 814 -21.79 -3.83 -16.96
N SER A 815 -20.47 -3.73 -16.80
CA SER A 815 -19.61 -4.77 -16.21
C SER A 815 -19.96 -5.17 -14.77
N ILE A 816 -20.67 -4.32 -14.02
CA ILE A 816 -21.11 -4.63 -12.65
C ILE A 816 -22.56 -5.15 -12.59
N THR A 817 -23.24 -5.28 -13.73
CA THR A 817 -24.60 -5.83 -13.81
C THR A 817 -24.59 -7.37 -13.92
N GLY A 818 -25.73 -8.03 -13.68
CA GLY A 818 -25.81 -9.49 -13.84
C GLY A 818 -25.49 -9.96 -15.27
N ARG A 819 -24.92 -11.16 -15.40
CA ARG A 819 -24.43 -11.72 -16.69
C ARG A 819 -25.47 -11.65 -17.83
N PHE A 820 -26.75 -11.85 -17.52
CA PHE A 820 -27.85 -11.71 -18.48
C PHE A 820 -27.87 -10.31 -19.14
N PHE A 821 -27.76 -9.24 -18.35
CA PHE A 821 -27.79 -7.86 -18.86
C PHE A 821 -26.51 -7.48 -19.60
N GLN A 822 -25.37 -8.04 -19.21
CA GLN A 822 -24.10 -7.87 -19.94
C GLN A 822 -24.16 -8.48 -21.34
N ILE A 823 -24.72 -9.69 -21.47
CA ILE A 823 -24.92 -10.35 -22.77
C ILE A 823 -25.91 -9.57 -23.63
N LEU A 824 -26.92 -8.97 -22.99
CA LEU A 824 -27.97 -8.24 -23.67
C LEU A 824 -27.50 -6.86 -24.21
N ASN A 825 -26.55 -6.23 -23.53
CA ASN A 825 -26.08 -4.85 -23.79
C ASN A 825 -25.77 -4.52 -25.26
N PRO A 826 -25.02 -5.35 -26.03
CA PRO A 826 -24.73 -5.05 -27.44
C PRO A 826 -25.95 -5.05 -28.36
N TYR A 827 -27.06 -5.67 -27.93
CA TYR A 827 -28.30 -5.78 -28.72
C TYR A 827 -29.31 -4.69 -28.41
N MET A 828 -28.91 -3.69 -27.62
CA MET A 828 -29.80 -2.68 -27.06
C MET A 828 -29.48 -1.29 -27.63
N PRO A 829 -30.42 -0.65 -28.34
CA PRO A 829 -30.23 0.70 -28.87
C PRO A 829 -29.79 1.74 -27.83
N PHE A 830 -30.27 1.64 -26.58
CA PHE A 830 -29.87 2.55 -25.50
C PHE A 830 -28.36 2.59 -25.26
N THR A 831 -27.67 1.46 -25.39
CA THR A 831 -26.21 1.36 -25.21
C THR A 831 -25.48 2.36 -26.09
N TYR A 832 -25.82 2.36 -27.38
CA TYR A 832 -25.21 3.23 -28.38
C TYR A 832 -25.75 4.66 -28.31
N ALA A 833 -27.03 4.83 -27.98
CA ALA A 833 -27.64 6.15 -27.84
C ALA A 833 -27.03 6.97 -26.68
N ILE A 834 -26.84 6.34 -25.51
CA ILE A 834 -26.24 6.99 -24.34
C ILE A 834 -24.78 7.28 -24.60
N SER A 835 -24.04 6.32 -25.15
CA SER A 835 -22.64 6.48 -25.52
C SER A 835 -22.44 7.64 -26.50
N LEU A 836 -23.26 7.70 -27.57
CA LEU A 836 -23.19 8.78 -28.55
C LEU A 836 -23.47 10.18 -27.96
N LEU A 837 -24.45 10.31 -27.06
CA LEU A 837 -24.69 11.58 -26.38
C LEU A 837 -23.59 11.93 -25.36
N ARG A 838 -22.94 10.94 -24.73
CA ARG A 838 -21.79 11.17 -23.85
C ARG A 838 -20.61 11.77 -24.60
N GLU A 839 -20.35 11.33 -25.83
CA GLU A 839 -19.31 11.92 -26.69
C GLU A 839 -19.57 13.42 -26.91
N ALA A 840 -20.81 13.84 -27.14
CA ALA A 840 -21.12 15.27 -27.30
C ALA A 840 -21.05 16.06 -25.98
N VAL A 841 -21.30 15.42 -24.84
CA VAL A 841 -21.23 16.09 -23.52
C VAL A 841 -19.80 16.20 -23.01
N GLY A 842 -19.02 15.13 -23.05
CA GLY A 842 -17.65 15.06 -22.51
C GLY A 842 -16.57 15.47 -23.49
N GLY A 843 -16.80 15.35 -24.80
CA GLY A 843 -15.86 15.62 -25.87
C GLY A 843 -15.78 14.45 -26.85
N ILE A 844 -15.85 14.76 -28.15
CA ILE A 844 -16.08 13.74 -29.19
C ILE A 844 -14.80 12.98 -29.55
N LEU A 845 -14.85 11.66 -29.41
CA LEU A 845 -13.96 10.72 -30.07
C LEU A 845 -14.62 10.22 -31.37
N PRO A 846 -14.11 10.62 -32.56
CA PRO A 846 -14.77 10.33 -33.83
C PRO A 846 -15.03 8.83 -34.08
N GLU A 847 -14.10 7.97 -33.66
CA GLU A 847 -14.22 6.52 -33.83
C GLU A 847 -15.41 5.93 -33.07
N VAL A 848 -15.63 6.37 -31.82
CA VAL A 848 -16.75 5.93 -30.98
C VAL A 848 -18.05 6.51 -31.49
N ALA A 849 -18.08 7.82 -31.78
CA ALA A 849 -19.28 8.49 -32.28
C ALA A 849 -19.76 7.89 -33.61
N VAL A 850 -18.86 7.63 -34.56
CA VAL A 850 -19.20 6.99 -35.84
C VAL A 850 -19.70 5.57 -35.62
N ARG A 851 -19.00 4.76 -34.80
CA ARG A 851 -19.44 3.40 -34.47
C ARG A 851 -20.86 3.40 -33.92
N ASP A 852 -21.14 4.24 -32.94
CA ASP A 852 -22.43 4.26 -32.23
C ASP A 852 -23.56 4.76 -33.13
N ALA A 853 -23.29 5.80 -33.93
CA ALA A 853 -24.23 6.28 -34.95
C ALA A 853 -24.56 5.17 -35.98
N LEU A 854 -23.56 4.40 -36.44
CA LEU A 854 -23.78 3.30 -37.38
C LEU A 854 -24.63 2.18 -36.79
N HIS A 855 -24.40 1.80 -35.53
CA HIS A 855 -25.24 0.80 -34.84
C HIS A 855 -26.68 1.29 -34.69
N LEU A 856 -26.89 2.56 -34.31
CA LEU A 856 -28.24 3.14 -34.21
C LEU A 856 -28.95 3.14 -35.57
N VAL A 857 -28.26 3.56 -36.64
CA VAL A 857 -28.82 3.51 -38.00
C VAL A 857 -29.16 2.07 -38.38
N LEU A 858 -28.32 1.09 -38.05
CA LEU A 858 -28.59 -0.32 -38.28
C LEU A 858 -29.88 -0.78 -37.58
N PHE A 859 -30.10 -0.42 -36.31
CA PHE A 859 -31.36 -0.74 -35.62
C PHE A 859 -32.58 -0.12 -36.31
N GLY A 860 -32.47 1.13 -36.76
CA GLY A 860 -33.51 1.79 -37.56
C GLY A 860 -33.78 1.05 -38.87
N LEU A 861 -32.73 0.64 -39.60
CA LEU A 861 -32.85 -0.13 -40.84
C LEU A 861 -33.47 -1.51 -40.61
N LEU A 862 -33.12 -2.20 -39.53
CA LEU A 862 -33.73 -3.47 -39.14
C LEU A 862 -35.23 -3.31 -38.85
N ALA A 863 -35.63 -2.23 -38.16
CA ALA A 863 -37.04 -1.91 -37.94
C ALA A 863 -37.78 -1.59 -39.25
N LEU A 864 -37.14 -0.91 -40.20
CA LEU A 864 -37.73 -0.68 -41.52
C LEU A 864 -37.86 -1.98 -42.34
N LEU A 865 -36.85 -2.85 -42.29
CA LEU A 865 -36.88 -4.17 -42.92
C LEU A 865 -38.03 -5.02 -42.36
N LEU A 866 -38.20 -5.01 -41.03
CA LEU A 866 -39.29 -5.66 -40.32
C LEU A 866 -40.66 -5.13 -40.81
N ALA A 867 -40.82 -3.81 -40.91
CA ALA A 867 -42.04 -3.18 -41.42
C ALA A 867 -42.39 -3.59 -42.86
N LEU A 868 -41.40 -3.66 -43.75
CA LEU A 868 -41.64 -3.91 -45.17
C LEU A 868 -41.82 -5.40 -45.51
N THR A 869 -41.24 -6.31 -44.72
CA THR A 869 -41.23 -7.75 -45.03
C THR A 869 -42.25 -8.56 -44.21
N LEU A 870 -42.34 -8.32 -42.90
CA LEU A 870 -43.13 -9.14 -41.98
C LEU A 870 -44.58 -8.68 -41.81
N GLN A 871 -44.94 -7.49 -42.30
CA GLN A 871 -46.32 -6.98 -42.22
C GLN A 871 -47.35 -7.94 -42.88
N LYS A 872 -47.01 -8.55 -44.02
CA LYS A 872 -47.94 -9.41 -44.79
C LYS A 872 -48.19 -10.81 -44.15
N PRO A 873 -47.16 -11.56 -43.71
CA PRO A 873 -47.38 -12.87 -43.08
C PRO A 873 -48.02 -12.78 -41.70
N LEU A 874 -47.68 -11.77 -40.90
CA LEU A 874 -48.17 -11.64 -39.52
C LEU A 874 -49.59 -11.09 -39.42
N GLU A 875 -50.11 -10.40 -40.45
CA GLU A 875 -51.43 -9.77 -40.45
C GLU A 875 -52.55 -10.74 -40.05
N ARG A 876 -52.48 -12.00 -40.51
CA ARG A 876 -53.48 -13.04 -40.17
C ARG A 876 -53.41 -13.49 -38.72
N PHE A 877 -52.21 -13.60 -38.16
CA PHE A 877 -52.00 -14.06 -36.79
C PHE A 877 -52.34 -12.96 -35.79
N ILE A 878 -51.91 -11.72 -36.07
CA ILE A 878 -52.16 -10.55 -35.23
C ILE A 878 -53.64 -10.22 -35.20
N ARG A 879 -54.33 -10.30 -36.33
CA ARG A 879 -55.77 -10.02 -36.36
C ARG A 879 -56.58 -11.03 -35.56
N ARG A 880 -56.21 -12.32 -35.58
CA ARG A 880 -56.81 -13.34 -34.70
C ARG A 880 -56.53 -13.08 -33.22
N ALA A 881 -55.28 -12.72 -32.88
CA ALA A 881 -54.92 -12.41 -31.50
C ALA A 881 -55.62 -11.14 -30.99
N ALA A 882 -55.82 -10.15 -31.85
CA ALA A 882 -56.56 -8.93 -31.53
C ALA A 882 -58.07 -9.21 -31.37
N GLU A 883 -58.67 -10.00 -32.25
CA GLU A 883 -60.09 -10.43 -32.15
C GLU A 883 -60.31 -11.20 -30.82
N GLN A 884 -59.40 -12.10 -30.42
CA GLN A 884 -59.45 -12.79 -29.12
C GLN A 884 -59.24 -11.86 -27.92
N ALA A 885 -58.42 -10.81 -28.05
CA ALA A 885 -58.24 -9.82 -27.00
C ALA A 885 -59.47 -8.92 -26.84
N GLU A 886 -60.11 -8.52 -27.95
CA GLU A 886 -61.38 -7.77 -27.93
C GLU A 886 -62.53 -8.60 -27.33
N GLU A 887 -62.55 -9.93 -27.56
CA GLU A 887 -63.50 -10.84 -26.91
C GLU A 887 -63.44 -10.79 -25.36
N SER A 888 -62.28 -10.43 -24.79
CA SER A 888 -62.13 -10.25 -23.34
C SER A 888 -62.90 -9.05 -22.78
N ARG A 889 -63.34 -8.11 -23.64
CA ARG A 889 -63.94 -6.79 -23.31
C ARG A 889 -63.11 -5.88 -22.39
N LEU A 890 -61.89 -6.29 -22.04
CA LEU A 890 -60.97 -5.54 -21.18
C LEU A 890 -59.92 -4.79 -21.99
N ILE A 891 -59.65 -5.22 -23.21
CA ILE A 891 -58.60 -4.68 -24.08
C ILE A 891 -59.25 -4.34 -25.41
N SER A 892 -59.33 -3.03 -25.71
CA SER A 892 -59.69 -2.49 -27.04
C SER A 892 -58.50 -2.48 -27.97
#